data_AF-A0A950ST94-F1
#
_entry.id   AF-A0A950ST94-F1
#
_cell.length_a   1.000
_cell.length_b   1.000
_cell.length_c   1.000
_cell.angle_alpha   90.00
_cell.angle_beta   90.00
_cell.angle_gamma   90.00
#
_symmetry.space_group_name_H-M   'P 1'
#
loop_
_entity.id
_entity.type
_entity.pdbx_description
1 polymer ?
#
loop_
_entity_poly.entity_id
_entity_poly.type
_entity_poly.pdbx_seq_one_letter_code
_entity_poly.pdbx_strand_id
1 'polypeptide(L)'
;MSSRSTGRRMRRGRNALYCAAALVSAAAAMPAQSADPDAPIDQLKTATPIKHVIVVIGENRTFDHVYGTYVPKSGDTILNLLSERIVRKGGSPGPNFGAAKQFTTTAQTGYFIGVDKKSKTSYTVLPDPTLGGAPNKPSMTSPPFMGFTNAQLAAIEPSLEPADLFLLTTGATGAAVTSGAPDTRIVNYAGLPNGPFQLTGPNFAYDTYTGDTAHRFYQMWQQSDCSIHNATEDNPTGCLSDLYPFVMTTYSGPTADHGGGTSMAFYNMQDGDAPLFKKLADEYTIADNYHQPGQGGTGIQHVFLGTGDDIYWSDSNGNPTVPPTSQIANPNPKTGTNNQYVLDGRFSNCSDVFNAPGVLPIVQYLDSLPYPAQANCASGHYYMLNNTNPGFLPNGTVDTKGIASGGSIPPSSVRTIGDALNDKNISWAYYGGAYNAAVNLANGSTDPADAVGATYCNICNFESYASSIMGNPTQRAAHIKDATDFYAAVNNGTLPSVSFVKPDGLLDGHPASSKLDLLEGMLQKIVDTLDSNPELKSETAVFITFDEGGGYYDSGFIQPLDFFGDGPRIPLVVVSPYSTGGHVVHSYNDHASILKFIEKNWGLQPLTGRSRDNLPNPRAGGDNPYVPRNSPAIGDLFDMFDFSRKADNGGHKRG
;
A
#
# COMPACT_ATOMS: atom_id res chain seq x y z
N MET A 1 -27.69 -19.16 -85.49
CA MET A 1 -26.27 -19.54 -85.74
C MET A 1 -25.48 -19.30 -84.45
N SER A 2 -24.72 -20.32 -84.03
CA SER A 2 -23.53 -20.34 -83.13
C SER A 2 -22.84 -18.97 -82.93
N SER A 3 -22.18 -18.58 -81.83
CA SER A 3 -21.41 -19.29 -80.80
C SER A 3 -21.04 -18.32 -79.65
N ARG A 4 -20.81 -18.89 -78.46
CA ARG A 4 -20.15 -18.42 -77.22
C ARG A 4 -18.98 -17.43 -77.36
N SER A 5 -18.78 -16.54 -76.38
CA SER A 5 -17.74 -16.67 -75.32
C SER A 5 -17.89 -15.66 -74.17
N THR A 6 -17.43 -16.06 -72.99
CA THR A 6 -17.54 -15.50 -71.62
C THR A 6 -16.62 -14.30 -71.30
N GLY A 7 -17.03 -13.43 -70.37
CA GLY A 7 -16.10 -12.46 -69.73
C GLY A 7 -16.68 -11.39 -68.81
N ARG A 8 -17.06 -11.79 -67.58
CA ARG A 8 -16.97 -11.10 -66.26
C ARG A 8 -17.16 -9.56 -66.08
N ARG A 9 -18.12 -9.25 -65.17
CA ARG A 9 -18.19 -8.20 -64.11
C ARG A 9 -18.36 -6.71 -64.47
N MET A 10 -19.48 -6.14 -64.03
CA MET A 10 -19.56 -4.77 -63.52
C MET A 10 -20.65 -4.58 -62.44
N ARG A 11 -20.20 -4.00 -61.31
CA ARG A 11 -20.82 -3.01 -60.39
C ARG A 11 -22.30 -2.60 -60.62
N ARG A 12 -23.13 -2.61 -59.56
CA ARG A 12 -23.49 -1.46 -58.66
C ARG A 12 -24.81 -1.71 -57.90
N GLY A 13 -24.73 -1.61 -56.57
CA GLY A 13 -25.65 -0.97 -55.61
C GLY A 13 -27.16 -1.23 -55.64
N ARG A 14 -27.71 -1.67 -54.49
CA ARG A 14 -28.89 -1.07 -53.83
C ARG A 14 -29.16 -1.64 -52.42
N ASN A 15 -29.40 -0.71 -51.50
CA ASN A 15 -30.07 -0.72 -50.19
C ASN A 15 -30.71 -2.03 -49.68
N ALA A 16 -30.47 -2.34 -48.40
CA ALA A 16 -31.40 -3.11 -47.57
C ALA A 16 -31.43 -2.53 -46.14
N LEU A 17 -32.65 -2.29 -45.66
CA LEU A 17 -32.98 -1.92 -44.28
C LEU A 17 -32.57 -3.04 -43.31
N TYR A 18 -32.00 -2.69 -42.16
CA TYR A 18 -31.84 -3.60 -41.03
C TYR A 18 -32.86 -3.27 -39.94
N CYS A 19 -33.80 -4.18 -39.71
CA CYS A 19 -34.61 -4.22 -38.49
C CYS A 19 -33.75 -4.72 -37.34
N ALA A 20 -33.50 -3.87 -36.34
CA ALA A 20 -32.93 -4.27 -35.07
C ALA A 20 -34.05 -4.81 -34.17
N ALA A 21 -34.01 -6.10 -33.87
CA ALA A 21 -34.80 -6.69 -32.79
C ALA A 21 -34.03 -6.47 -31.48
N ALA A 22 -34.59 -5.65 -30.58
CA ALA A 22 -34.09 -5.50 -29.22
C ALA A 22 -34.51 -6.71 -28.40
N LEU A 23 -33.55 -7.56 -28.03
CA LEU A 23 -33.72 -8.56 -26.99
C LEU A 23 -33.47 -7.88 -25.64
N VAL A 24 -34.56 -7.55 -24.94
CA VAL A 24 -34.51 -7.18 -23.53
C VAL A 24 -34.38 -8.48 -22.73
N SER A 25 -33.17 -8.83 -22.35
CA SER A 25 -32.92 -9.88 -21.36
C SER A 25 -33.18 -9.30 -19.98
N ALA A 26 -34.36 -9.57 -19.42
CA ALA A 26 -34.59 -9.39 -17.99
C ALA A 26 -33.72 -10.43 -17.24
N ALA A 27 -32.54 -10.02 -16.79
CA ALA A 27 -31.75 -10.81 -15.86
C ALA A 27 -32.49 -10.84 -14.52
N ALA A 28 -33.11 -11.98 -14.21
CA ALA A 28 -33.49 -12.27 -12.83
C ALA A 28 -32.20 -12.25 -12.00
N ALA A 29 -32.18 -11.45 -10.92
CA ALA A 29 -31.07 -11.43 -9.97
C ALA A 29 -30.94 -12.84 -9.36
N MET A 30 -30.02 -13.64 -9.89
CA MET A 30 -29.56 -14.83 -9.19
C MET A 30 -28.89 -14.35 -7.91
N PRO A 31 -29.12 -15.01 -6.75
CA PRO A 31 -28.36 -14.70 -5.55
C PRO A 31 -26.88 -14.81 -5.90
N ALA A 32 -26.10 -13.76 -5.57
CA ALA A 32 -24.67 -13.74 -5.81
C ALA A 32 -24.06 -15.02 -5.22
N GLN A 33 -23.45 -15.83 -6.08
CA GLN A 33 -22.83 -17.08 -5.67
C GLN A 33 -21.66 -16.76 -4.73
N SER A 34 -21.74 -17.19 -3.48
CA SER A 34 -20.64 -17.08 -2.50
C SER A 34 -19.71 -18.25 -2.73
N ALA A 35 -18.42 -17.98 -2.94
CA ALA A 35 -17.44 -19.06 -2.85
C ALA A 35 -17.43 -19.59 -1.42
N ASP A 36 -17.34 -20.91 -1.25
CA ASP A 36 -17.12 -21.50 0.06
C ASP A 36 -15.64 -21.27 0.44
N PRO A 37 -15.33 -20.53 1.53
CA PRO A 37 -13.95 -20.28 1.97
C PRO A 37 -13.21 -21.57 2.34
N ASP A 38 -13.93 -22.65 2.68
CA ASP A 38 -13.35 -23.94 3.07
C ASP A 38 -13.45 -24.97 1.92
N ALA A 39 -13.77 -24.52 0.70
CA ALA A 39 -13.91 -25.39 -0.46
C ALA A 39 -12.62 -26.18 -0.76
N PRO A 40 -12.70 -27.47 -1.13
CA PRO A 40 -11.54 -28.25 -1.53
C PRO A 40 -10.82 -27.63 -2.74
N ILE A 41 -9.51 -27.43 -2.62
CA ILE A 41 -8.70 -26.75 -3.63
C ILE A 41 -7.97 -27.70 -4.59
N ASP A 42 -7.86 -28.99 -4.27
CA ASP A 42 -7.06 -29.98 -5.02
C ASP A 42 -7.45 -30.06 -6.50
N GLN A 43 -8.72 -29.76 -6.80
CA GLN A 43 -9.27 -29.81 -8.15
C GLN A 43 -9.18 -28.46 -8.88
N LEU A 44 -8.77 -27.37 -8.21
CA LEU A 44 -8.59 -26.06 -8.82
C LEU A 44 -7.35 -26.08 -9.71
N LYS A 45 -7.56 -25.68 -10.97
CA LYS A 45 -6.48 -25.52 -11.94
C LYS A 45 -5.80 -24.19 -11.71
N THR A 46 -4.50 -24.23 -11.52
CA THR A 46 -3.64 -23.06 -11.35
C THR A 46 -2.58 -23.03 -12.45
N ALA A 47 -2.13 -21.84 -12.84
CA ALA A 47 -1.05 -21.67 -13.82
C ALA A 47 0.32 -22.08 -13.24
N THR A 48 0.44 -22.07 -11.92
CA THR A 48 1.64 -22.44 -11.17
C THR A 48 1.33 -23.57 -10.18
N PRO A 49 2.33 -24.18 -9.54
CA PRO A 49 2.11 -25.08 -8.40
C PRO A 49 1.50 -24.41 -7.17
N ILE A 50 1.41 -23.07 -7.12
CA ILE A 50 0.83 -22.36 -5.97
C ILE A 50 -0.68 -22.55 -5.94
N LYS A 51 -1.17 -23.08 -4.81
CA LYS A 51 -2.59 -23.28 -4.48
C LYS A 51 -3.11 -22.29 -3.44
N HIS A 52 -2.21 -21.67 -2.67
CA HIS A 52 -2.54 -20.66 -1.69
C HIS A 52 -1.68 -19.41 -1.87
N VAL A 53 -2.34 -18.26 -1.90
CA VAL A 53 -1.72 -16.95 -1.78
C VAL A 53 -2.13 -16.36 -0.44
N ILE A 54 -1.14 -15.96 0.36
CA ILE A 54 -1.33 -15.16 1.55
C ILE A 54 -0.73 -13.78 1.28
N VAL A 55 -1.49 -12.71 1.47
CA VAL A 55 -1.01 -11.33 1.34
C VAL A 55 -1.05 -10.69 2.72
N VAL A 56 0.11 -10.47 3.32
CA VAL A 56 0.25 -9.78 4.60
C VAL A 56 0.63 -8.32 4.35
N ILE A 57 -0.16 -7.39 4.90
CA ILE A 57 0.03 -5.95 4.68
C ILE A 57 0.34 -5.26 6.01
N GLY A 58 1.56 -4.75 6.18
CA GLY A 58 1.94 -3.83 7.25
C GLY A 58 1.68 -2.36 6.90
N GLU A 59 2.03 -1.44 7.79
CA GLU A 59 1.83 0.00 7.60
C GLU A 59 3.12 0.85 7.63
N ASN A 60 3.14 1.82 6.71
CA ASN A 60 3.98 3.02 6.60
C ASN A 60 5.51 2.84 6.56
N ARG A 61 6.05 2.28 5.47
CA ARG A 61 7.50 2.16 5.27
C ARG A 61 7.88 2.22 3.79
N THR A 62 8.73 3.19 3.41
CA THR A 62 9.40 3.12 2.10
C THR A 62 10.45 2.01 2.08
N PHE A 63 10.85 1.60 0.87
CA PHE A 63 11.88 0.59 0.69
C PHE A 63 13.20 1.02 1.34
N ASP A 64 13.68 2.24 1.08
CA ASP A 64 14.92 2.75 1.67
C ASP A 64 14.84 2.94 3.19
N HIS A 65 13.63 3.17 3.74
CA HIS A 65 13.46 3.28 5.20
C HIS A 65 13.76 1.97 5.92
N VAL A 66 13.46 0.81 5.32
CA VAL A 66 13.68 -0.52 5.93
C VAL A 66 14.94 -1.19 5.38
N TYR A 67 15.12 -1.19 4.06
CA TYR A 67 16.19 -1.88 3.33
C TYR A 67 17.32 -0.96 2.88
N GLY A 68 17.40 0.29 3.38
CA GLY A 68 18.37 1.30 2.96
C GLY A 68 19.84 0.86 3.04
N THR A 69 20.18 -0.07 3.93
CA THR A 69 21.53 -0.64 4.03
C THR A 69 21.60 -2.15 3.83
N TYR A 70 20.54 -2.75 3.27
CA TYR A 70 20.54 -4.17 2.95
C TYR A 70 21.60 -4.51 1.89
N VAL A 71 22.18 -5.71 2.01
CA VAL A 71 23.14 -6.26 1.04
C VAL A 71 22.70 -7.70 0.72
N PRO A 72 22.30 -7.98 -0.53
CA PRO A 72 21.85 -9.31 -0.95
C PRO A 72 22.92 -10.38 -0.72
N LYS A 73 22.54 -11.53 -0.16
CA LYS A 73 23.44 -12.69 0.01
C LYS A 73 23.73 -13.42 -1.30
N SER A 74 22.80 -13.38 -2.25
CA SER A 74 22.92 -13.99 -3.57
C SER A 74 24.04 -13.37 -4.42
N GLY A 75 24.38 -12.11 -4.14
CA GLY A 75 25.24 -11.28 -5.00
C GLY A 75 24.47 -10.52 -6.09
N ASP A 76 23.14 -10.63 -6.11
CA ASP A 76 22.29 -9.82 -6.98
C ASP A 76 22.46 -8.32 -6.66
N THR A 77 22.17 -7.48 -7.66
CA THR A 77 22.18 -6.02 -7.48
C THR A 77 21.00 -5.58 -6.63
N ILE A 78 21.11 -4.39 -6.03
CA ILE A 78 20.03 -3.72 -5.32
C ILE A 78 20.19 -2.22 -5.47
N LEU A 79 19.10 -1.48 -5.60
CA LEU A 79 19.09 -0.02 -5.54
C LEU A 79 18.61 0.42 -4.17
N ASN A 80 19.53 0.87 -3.31
CA ASN A 80 19.22 1.43 -2.00
C ASN A 80 20.25 2.48 -1.59
N LEU A 81 20.03 3.14 -0.46
CA LEU A 81 20.93 4.20 0.04
C LEU A 81 22.41 3.76 0.12
N LEU A 82 22.68 2.51 0.50
CA LEU A 82 24.04 1.98 0.64
C LEU A 82 24.69 1.66 -0.72
N SER A 83 23.98 1.01 -1.64
CA SER A 83 24.50 0.66 -2.96
C SER A 83 24.75 1.90 -3.82
N GLU A 84 23.89 2.92 -3.69
CA GLU A 84 24.05 4.23 -4.30
C GLU A 84 25.13 5.09 -3.63
N ARG A 85 25.72 4.60 -2.54
CA ARG A 85 26.77 5.26 -1.75
C ARG A 85 26.32 6.59 -1.15
N ILE A 86 25.02 6.76 -0.94
CA ILE A 86 24.42 7.88 -0.23
C ILE A 86 24.81 7.77 1.24
N VAL A 87 24.73 6.57 1.81
CA VAL A 87 25.18 6.26 3.18
C VAL A 87 26.33 5.25 3.19
N ARG A 88 27.04 5.17 4.31
CA ARG A 88 28.02 4.12 4.61
C ARG A 88 27.36 3.01 5.41
N LYS A 89 28.05 1.86 5.54
CA LYS A 89 27.55 0.71 6.32
C LYS A 89 27.11 1.07 7.75
N GLY A 90 27.88 1.90 8.45
CA GLY A 90 27.52 2.40 9.79
C GLY A 90 26.63 3.65 9.78
N GLY A 91 25.75 3.80 8.79
CA GLY A 91 24.73 4.85 8.69
C GLY A 91 25.20 6.29 8.41
N SER A 92 26.50 6.59 8.54
CA SER A 92 27.05 7.93 8.28
C SER A 92 27.04 8.34 6.79
N PRO A 93 27.10 9.65 6.47
CA PRO A 93 27.15 10.14 5.09
C PRO A 93 28.23 9.48 4.21
N GLY A 94 27.79 8.99 3.05
CA GLY A 94 28.61 8.40 2.01
C GLY A 94 29.18 9.43 1.02
N PRO A 95 30.00 8.99 0.05
CA PRO A 95 30.57 9.87 -0.97
C PRO A 95 29.52 10.50 -1.90
N ASN A 96 28.37 9.86 -2.09
CA ASN A 96 27.25 10.35 -2.91
C ASN A 96 26.12 10.94 -2.07
N PHE A 97 26.35 11.25 -0.79
CA PHE A 97 25.32 11.79 0.11
C PHE A 97 24.56 12.99 -0.47
N GLY A 98 25.25 13.80 -1.29
CA GLY A 98 24.66 14.95 -1.96
C GLY A 98 23.54 14.64 -2.96
N ALA A 99 23.35 13.38 -3.36
CA ALA A 99 22.26 12.96 -4.25
C ALA A 99 20.89 13.01 -3.57
N ALA A 100 20.83 12.87 -2.24
CA ALA A 100 19.60 12.89 -1.46
C ALA A 100 19.34 14.23 -0.75
N LYS A 101 19.96 15.32 -1.23
CA LYS A 101 19.79 16.66 -0.65
C LYS A 101 18.34 17.09 -0.73
N GLN A 102 17.86 17.66 0.37
CA GLN A 102 16.51 18.22 0.47
C GLN A 102 16.53 19.74 0.41
N PHE A 103 15.40 20.30 0.00
CA PHE A 103 15.22 21.72 -0.24
C PHE A 103 13.95 22.25 0.41
N THR A 104 13.93 23.56 0.62
CA THR A 104 12.74 24.35 0.95
C THR A 104 12.47 25.34 -0.16
N THR A 105 11.23 25.82 -0.25
CA THR A 105 10.83 26.88 -1.18
C THR A 105 10.02 27.96 -0.46
N THR A 106 9.92 29.12 -1.09
CA THR A 106 9.07 30.22 -0.62
C THR A 106 7.59 29.91 -0.85
N ALA A 107 6.72 30.68 -0.20
CA ALA A 107 5.28 30.57 -0.38
C ALA A 107 4.89 30.67 -1.87
N GLN A 108 4.04 29.75 -2.30
CA GLN A 108 3.49 29.71 -3.66
C GLN A 108 2.08 30.31 -3.67
N THR A 109 1.65 30.83 -4.82
CA THR A 109 0.31 31.47 -4.96
C THR A 109 -0.81 30.48 -5.27
N GLY A 110 -0.46 29.24 -5.61
CA GLY A 110 -1.38 28.14 -5.89
C GLY A 110 -0.68 26.81 -5.65
N TYR A 111 -1.45 25.72 -5.76
CA TYR A 111 -0.90 24.37 -5.68
C TYR A 111 0.13 24.12 -6.79
N PHE A 112 1.16 23.33 -6.49
CA PHE A 112 2.23 22.94 -7.39
C PHE A 112 2.62 21.49 -7.13
N ILE A 113 3.22 20.84 -8.12
CA ILE A 113 3.82 19.51 -7.98
C ILE A 113 5.35 19.52 -8.16
N GLY A 114 5.90 20.60 -8.72
CA GLY A 114 7.31 20.74 -9.01
C GLY A 114 7.74 22.20 -8.93
N VAL A 115 8.94 22.45 -8.40
CA VAL A 115 9.48 23.80 -8.19
C VAL A 115 10.77 23.97 -8.98
N ASP A 116 10.86 25.07 -9.71
CA ASP A 116 12.08 25.47 -10.40
C ASP A 116 13.28 25.48 -9.44
N LYS A 117 14.39 24.82 -9.81
CA LYS A 117 15.60 24.70 -8.98
C LYS A 117 16.13 26.05 -8.44
N LYS A 118 16.02 27.12 -9.24
CA LYS A 118 16.42 28.49 -8.85
C LYS A 118 15.55 29.09 -7.74
N SER A 119 14.36 28.54 -7.53
CA SER A 119 13.37 28.95 -6.53
C SER A 119 13.41 28.08 -5.28
N LYS A 120 14.41 27.19 -5.18
CA LYS A 120 14.67 26.33 -4.03
C LYS A 120 15.87 26.81 -3.24
N THR A 121 15.83 26.60 -1.94
CA THR A 121 16.96 26.80 -1.03
C THR A 121 17.33 25.46 -0.41
N SER A 122 18.58 25.03 -0.56
CA SER A 122 19.09 23.80 0.07
C SER A 122 19.09 23.98 1.58
N TYR A 123 18.68 22.94 2.31
CA TYR A 123 18.94 22.90 3.75
C TYR A 123 20.45 22.84 4.02
N THR A 124 20.89 23.59 5.03
CA THR A 124 22.25 23.46 5.60
C THR A 124 22.25 22.35 6.67
N VAL A 125 21.19 22.33 7.48
CA VAL A 125 20.85 21.34 8.51
C VAL A 125 19.37 21.02 8.29
N LEU A 126 18.98 19.76 8.42
CA LEU A 126 17.58 19.38 8.31
C LEU A 126 16.76 19.98 9.46
N PRO A 127 15.44 20.21 9.27
CA PRO A 127 14.54 20.43 10.39
C PRO A 127 14.66 19.28 11.40
N ASP A 128 14.47 19.57 12.68
CA ASP A 128 14.54 18.55 13.73
C ASP A 128 13.53 17.41 13.44
N PRO A 129 13.92 16.14 13.65
CA PRO A 129 12.96 15.04 13.68
C PRO A 129 12.09 15.18 14.94
N THR A 130 10.84 14.75 14.90
CA THR A 130 9.90 14.91 16.02
C THR A 130 9.24 13.61 16.45
N LEU A 131 8.59 13.69 17.61
CA LEU A 131 7.93 12.55 18.25
C LEU A 131 6.66 12.08 17.53
N GLY A 132 6.02 12.88 16.66
CA GLY A 132 4.92 12.43 15.77
C GLY A 132 3.87 11.50 16.37
N GLY A 133 3.40 11.74 17.60
CA GLY A 133 2.40 10.90 18.27
C GLY A 133 2.95 9.72 19.08
N ALA A 134 4.27 9.47 19.04
CA ALA A 134 4.91 8.37 19.74
C ALA A 134 4.59 8.36 21.25
N PRO A 135 4.18 7.22 21.83
CA PRO A 135 3.82 7.10 23.24
C PRO A 135 5.00 7.44 24.14
N ASN A 136 4.79 8.34 25.09
CA ASN A 136 5.87 8.82 25.94
C ASN A 136 6.04 8.06 27.26
N LYS A 137 5.04 7.28 27.67
CA LYS A 137 5.06 6.44 28.87
C LYS A 137 4.12 5.25 28.72
N PRO A 138 4.31 4.17 29.51
CA PRO A 138 3.37 3.08 29.56
C PRO A 138 1.96 3.49 30.03
N SER A 139 0.93 2.76 29.58
CA SER A 139 -0.49 3.03 29.85
C SER A 139 -1.31 1.75 30.08
N MET A 140 -2.47 1.86 30.74
CA MET A 140 -3.42 0.74 30.88
C MET A 140 -4.32 0.58 29.65
N THR A 141 -4.42 1.61 28.79
CA THR A 141 -5.46 1.72 27.74
C THR A 141 -4.88 1.76 26.32
N SER A 142 -3.57 1.84 26.18
CA SER A 142 -2.87 1.88 24.90
C SER A 142 -1.45 1.34 25.10
N PRO A 143 -0.83 0.74 24.07
CA PRO A 143 0.54 0.31 24.20
C PRO A 143 1.49 1.54 24.25
N PRO A 144 2.67 1.42 24.88
CA PRO A 144 3.12 0.25 25.63
C PRO A 144 2.31 0.03 26.91
N PHE A 145 1.79 -1.17 27.09
CA PHE A 145 0.90 -1.51 28.18
C PHE A 145 1.65 -1.65 29.50
N MET A 146 1.01 -1.25 30.60
CA MET A 146 1.48 -1.52 31.96
C MET A 146 0.45 -2.33 32.75
N GLY A 147 0.91 -3.10 33.74
CA GLY A 147 0.01 -3.78 34.69
C GLY A 147 -0.72 -5.03 34.17
N PHE A 148 -0.43 -5.48 32.94
CA PHE A 148 -0.98 -6.72 32.38
C PHE A 148 -0.02 -7.90 32.59
N THR A 149 -0.58 -9.07 32.85
CA THR A 149 0.15 -10.35 32.83
C THR A 149 0.32 -10.87 31.40
N ASN A 150 1.27 -11.76 31.14
CA ASN A 150 1.42 -12.37 29.80
C ASN A 150 0.13 -13.08 29.33
N ALA A 151 -0.65 -13.68 30.23
CA ALA A 151 -1.92 -14.29 29.87
C ALA A 151 -2.95 -13.26 29.38
N GLN A 152 -2.95 -12.06 29.97
CA GLN A 152 -3.82 -10.98 29.52
C GLN A 152 -3.30 -10.35 28.21
N LEU A 153 -1.99 -10.18 28.06
CA LEU A 153 -1.40 -9.71 26.80
C LEU A 153 -1.69 -10.68 25.66
N ALA A 154 -1.59 -11.99 25.89
CA ALA A 154 -1.95 -13.01 24.91
C ALA A 154 -3.44 -13.02 24.54
N ALA A 155 -4.31 -12.57 25.45
CA ALA A 155 -5.73 -12.42 25.18
C ALA A 155 -6.06 -11.13 24.41
N ILE A 156 -5.30 -10.06 24.67
CA ILE A 156 -5.38 -8.80 23.91
C ILE A 156 -4.87 -9.04 22.49
N GLU A 157 -3.71 -9.68 22.37
CA GLU A 157 -3.05 -9.91 21.10
C GLU A 157 -2.69 -11.39 20.91
N PRO A 158 -3.64 -12.17 20.37
CA PRO A 158 -3.44 -13.59 20.12
C PRO A 158 -2.57 -13.85 18.87
N SER A 159 -2.22 -12.85 18.07
CA SER A 159 -1.39 -12.99 16.86
C SER A 159 0.11 -12.84 17.11
N LEU A 160 0.53 -12.67 18.37
CA LEU A 160 1.93 -12.78 18.78
C LEU A 160 2.25 -14.14 19.39
N GLU A 161 3.53 -14.52 19.33
CA GLU A 161 4.05 -15.65 20.10
C GLU A 161 4.27 -15.25 21.57
N PRO A 162 4.17 -16.18 22.54
CA PRO A 162 4.39 -15.87 23.95
C PRO A 162 5.74 -15.23 24.25
N ALA A 163 6.75 -15.49 23.43
CA ALA A 163 8.09 -14.92 23.55
C ALA A 163 8.15 -13.43 23.18
N ASP A 164 7.19 -12.94 22.39
CA ASP A 164 7.18 -11.56 21.85
C ASP A 164 6.15 -10.66 22.53
N LEU A 165 5.30 -11.20 23.40
CA LEU A 165 4.29 -10.42 24.14
C LEU A 165 4.89 -9.25 24.96
N PHE A 166 6.17 -9.33 25.35
CA PHE A 166 6.83 -8.23 26.07
C PHE A 166 6.93 -6.95 25.22
N LEU A 167 6.97 -7.07 23.89
CA LEU A 167 7.06 -5.93 22.96
C LEU A 167 5.85 -5.00 23.09
N LEU A 168 4.70 -5.52 23.53
CA LEU A 168 3.52 -4.71 23.82
C LEU A 168 3.67 -3.85 25.07
N THR A 169 4.73 -4.01 25.86
CA THR A 169 4.95 -3.31 27.14
C THR A 169 6.16 -2.38 27.15
N THR A 170 6.92 -2.35 26.05
CA THR A 170 8.20 -1.65 25.94
C THR A 170 8.19 -0.62 24.81
N GLY A 171 9.21 0.25 24.81
CA GLY A 171 9.46 1.18 23.71
C GLY A 171 8.91 2.59 23.86
N ALA A 172 8.36 2.97 25.01
CA ALA A 172 7.96 4.35 25.27
C ALA A 172 9.13 5.33 25.11
N THR A 173 8.87 6.53 24.61
CA THR A 173 9.92 7.52 24.31
C THR A 173 10.55 8.13 25.57
N GLY A 174 9.84 8.16 26.70
CA GLY A 174 10.25 8.87 27.91
C GLY A 174 10.17 10.39 27.79
N ALA A 175 9.68 10.93 26.68
CA ALA A 175 9.58 12.37 26.46
C ALA A 175 8.48 13.03 27.31
N ALA A 176 8.53 14.34 27.49
CA ALA A 176 7.50 15.06 28.24
C ALA A 176 6.15 15.16 27.50
N VAL A 177 6.18 15.07 26.16
CA VAL A 177 5.03 15.19 25.25
C VAL A 177 5.07 14.07 24.23
N THR A 178 4.00 13.88 23.47
CA THR A 178 3.92 12.90 22.38
C THR A 178 4.03 13.55 21.00
N SER A 179 3.84 14.86 20.88
CA SER A 179 3.89 15.58 19.60
C SER A 179 4.45 17.00 19.76
N GLY A 180 4.90 17.58 18.65
CA GLY A 180 5.36 18.99 18.57
C GLY A 180 6.77 19.27 19.11
N ALA A 181 7.39 18.31 19.81
CA ALA A 181 8.77 18.42 20.28
C ALA A 181 9.74 17.57 19.44
N PRO A 182 11.01 18.00 19.29
CA PRO A 182 12.06 17.18 18.71
C PRO A 182 12.23 15.84 19.43
N ASP A 183 12.55 14.79 18.67
CA ASP A 183 12.91 13.50 19.24
C ASP A 183 14.41 13.48 19.59
N THR A 184 14.70 13.77 20.86
CA THR A 184 16.07 13.92 21.37
C THR A 184 16.83 12.61 21.51
N ARG A 185 16.17 11.47 21.30
CA ARG A 185 16.80 10.14 21.30
C ARG A 185 17.65 9.94 20.05
N ILE A 186 17.31 10.60 18.94
CA ILE A 186 18.04 10.52 17.67
C ILE A 186 19.41 11.20 17.82
N VAL A 187 20.45 10.50 17.37
CA VAL A 187 21.83 11.02 17.43
C VAL A 187 21.95 12.27 16.58
N ASN A 188 22.45 13.36 17.18
CA ASN A 188 22.65 14.63 16.50
C ASN A 188 21.35 15.24 15.93
N TYR A 189 20.19 15.02 16.57
CA TYR A 189 18.88 15.46 16.08
C TYR A 189 18.80 16.94 15.64
N ALA A 190 19.50 17.85 16.34
CA ALA A 190 19.50 19.29 16.04
C ALA A 190 20.56 19.73 15.01
N GLY A 191 21.36 18.79 14.51
CA GLY A 191 22.51 19.04 13.63
C GLY A 191 22.60 18.07 12.47
N LEU A 192 21.48 17.44 12.10
CA LEU A 192 21.44 16.41 11.06
C LEU A 192 21.90 16.98 9.71
N PRO A 193 22.81 16.29 9.00
CA PRO A 193 23.22 16.72 7.67
C PRO A 193 22.04 16.64 6.70
N ASN A 194 22.08 17.45 5.62
CA ASN A 194 21.00 17.51 4.62
C ASN A 194 20.93 16.24 3.75
N GLY A 195 20.30 15.19 4.28
CA GLY A 195 20.06 13.90 3.63
C GLY A 195 19.68 12.81 4.64
N PRO A 196 19.61 11.53 4.22
CA PRO A 196 19.18 10.43 5.07
C PRO A 196 20.04 10.24 6.33
N PHE A 197 19.41 9.85 7.44
CA PHE A 197 20.11 9.55 8.69
C PHE A 197 19.55 8.28 9.36
N GLN A 198 20.42 7.58 10.08
CA GLN A 198 20.04 6.38 10.82
C GLN A 198 19.14 6.74 12.01
N LEU A 199 18.04 6.01 12.13
CA LEU A 199 17.04 6.20 13.18
C LEU A 199 17.52 5.65 14.53
N THR A 200 18.05 4.43 14.53
CA THR A 200 18.52 3.73 15.72
C THR A 200 19.89 4.22 16.18
N GLY A 201 20.16 4.07 17.48
CA GLY A 201 21.42 4.48 18.06
C GLY A 201 21.47 4.27 19.58
N PRO A 202 22.48 4.80 20.27
CA PRO A 202 22.69 4.55 21.71
C PRO A 202 21.50 4.90 22.61
N ASN A 203 20.67 5.87 22.20
CA ASN A 203 19.49 6.32 22.96
C ASN A 203 18.17 5.97 22.25
N PHE A 204 18.23 5.29 21.10
CA PHE A 204 17.09 4.94 20.26
C PHE A 204 17.21 3.45 19.89
N ALA A 205 16.68 2.58 20.76
CA ALA A 205 16.66 1.15 20.51
C ALA A 205 15.68 0.81 19.37
N TYR A 206 15.91 -0.34 18.71
CA TYR A 206 14.99 -0.86 17.68
C TYR A 206 13.57 -1.09 18.23
N ASP A 207 13.48 -1.61 19.46
CA ASP A 207 12.25 -1.74 20.26
C ASP A 207 11.83 -0.39 20.87
N THR A 208 11.51 0.59 20.02
CA THR A 208 10.99 1.88 20.47
C THR A 208 9.99 2.43 19.48
N TYR A 209 8.97 3.13 20.00
CA TYR A 209 8.00 3.81 19.17
C TYR A 209 8.64 5.00 18.46
N THR A 210 8.31 5.11 17.18
CA THR A 210 8.71 6.19 16.29
C THR A 210 7.53 7.15 16.08
N GLY A 211 7.84 8.40 15.73
CA GLY A 211 6.80 9.34 15.34
C GLY A 211 6.33 9.10 13.91
N ASP A 212 5.04 9.31 13.69
CA ASP A 212 4.43 9.30 12.37
C ASP A 212 4.81 10.54 11.55
N THR A 213 4.72 10.38 10.23
CA THR A 213 5.01 11.41 9.23
C THR A 213 3.78 11.63 8.36
N ALA A 214 3.66 12.76 7.68
CA ALA A 214 2.47 13.03 6.88
C ALA A 214 2.54 12.36 5.50
N HIS A 215 1.52 11.58 5.15
CA HIS A 215 1.39 10.87 3.87
C HIS A 215 0.03 11.19 3.25
N ARG A 216 -0.09 12.40 2.70
CA ARG A 216 -1.35 12.94 2.14
C ARG A 216 -1.24 13.20 0.66
N PHE A 217 -2.31 12.93 -0.08
CA PHE A 217 -2.32 12.90 -1.55
C PHE A 217 -1.55 14.05 -2.22
N TYR A 218 -2.01 15.29 -2.03
CA TYR A 218 -1.43 16.45 -2.70
C TYR A 218 -0.04 16.81 -2.17
N GLN A 219 0.22 16.50 -0.90
CA GLN A 219 1.50 16.73 -0.23
C GLN A 219 2.55 15.77 -0.76
N MET A 220 2.22 14.50 -0.97
CA MET A 220 3.16 13.52 -1.51
C MET A 220 3.50 13.82 -2.97
N TRP A 221 2.55 14.31 -3.77
CA TRP A 221 2.85 14.90 -5.08
C TRP A 221 3.89 16.03 -5.01
N GLN A 222 3.86 16.89 -4.00
CA GLN A 222 4.90 17.90 -3.80
C GLN A 222 6.23 17.30 -3.33
N GLN A 223 6.22 16.25 -2.49
CA GLN A 223 7.43 15.60 -2.00
C GLN A 223 8.28 15.05 -3.16
N SER A 224 7.63 14.45 -4.15
CA SER A 224 8.28 13.89 -5.35
C SER A 224 8.90 14.96 -6.26
N ASP A 225 8.41 16.20 -6.19
CA ASP A 225 8.89 17.36 -6.97
C ASP A 225 9.11 17.03 -8.46
N CYS A 226 8.08 16.50 -9.11
CA CYS A 226 8.20 16.03 -10.48
C CYS A 226 8.08 17.16 -11.51
N SER A 227 8.98 17.16 -12.49
CA SER A 227 8.93 18.08 -13.62
C SER A 227 9.69 17.52 -14.82
N ILE A 228 9.08 17.57 -16.00
CA ILE A 228 9.72 17.16 -17.26
C ILE A 228 10.99 17.98 -17.57
N HIS A 229 11.13 19.17 -16.99
CA HIS A 229 12.34 19.98 -17.14
C HIS A 229 13.56 19.41 -16.40
N ASN A 230 13.34 18.48 -15.49
CA ASN A 230 14.39 17.75 -14.78
C ASN A 230 14.65 16.35 -15.38
N ALA A 231 13.92 15.97 -16.44
CA ALA A 231 14.00 14.62 -16.98
C ALA A 231 15.38 14.32 -17.59
N THR A 232 15.85 13.10 -17.35
CA THR A 232 17.08 12.52 -17.93
C THR A 232 16.75 11.17 -18.54
N GLU A 233 17.73 10.52 -19.19
CA GLU A 233 17.57 9.16 -19.71
C GLU A 233 17.26 8.15 -18.58
N ASP A 234 17.95 8.28 -17.44
CA ASP A 234 17.79 7.40 -16.28
C ASP A 234 16.62 7.80 -15.36
N ASN A 235 16.07 9.00 -15.54
CA ASN A 235 14.91 9.52 -14.80
C ASN A 235 13.98 10.27 -15.76
N PRO A 236 13.23 9.57 -16.62
CA PRO A 236 12.42 10.19 -17.67
C PRO A 236 11.21 10.97 -17.14
N THR A 237 10.85 10.79 -15.86
CA THR A 237 9.76 11.52 -15.19
C THR A 237 10.24 12.83 -14.58
N GLY A 238 11.56 12.94 -14.31
CA GLY A 238 12.15 14.14 -13.71
C GLY A 238 11.66 14.38 -12.28
N CYS A 239 11.21 13.33 -11.59
CA CYS A 239 10.94 13.37 -10.15
C CYS A 239 12.24 13.45 -9.38
N LEU A 240 12.38 14.45 -8.52
CA LEU A 240 13.61 14.71 -7.77
C LEU A 240 13.57 14.17 -6.34
N SER A 241 12.37 13.94 -5.77
CA SER A 241 12.18 13.47 -4.40
C SER A 241 12.90 14.33 -3.34
N ASP A 242 12.88 15.65 -3.51
CA ASP A 242 13.78 16.57 -2.79
C ASP A 242 13.07 17.61 -1.91
N LEU A 243 11.77 17.43 -1.64
CA LEU A 243 10.94 18.31 -0.80
C LEU A 243 10.32 17.62 0.43
N TYR A 244 10.81 16.45 0.83
CA TYR A 244 10.22 15.65 1.93
C TYR A 244 10.15 16.43 3.26
N PRO A 245 11.26 16.92 3.85
CA PRO A 245 11.22 17.70 5.09
C PRO A 245 10.45 19.01 4.96
N PHE A 246 10.46 19.64 3.78
CA PHE A 246 9.74 20.89 3.54
C PHE A 246 8.23 20.66 3.67
N VAL A 247 7.69 19.66 2.97
CA VAL A 247 6.27 19.32 3.02
C VAL A 247 5.87 19.01 4.46
N MET A 248 6.64 18.17 5.14
CA MET A 248 6.36 17.78 6.53
C MET A 248 6.35 18.96 7.51
N THR A 249 7.31 19.88 7.35
CA THR A 249 7.43 21.04 8.26
C THR A 249 6.35 22.08 8.01
N THR A 250 5.85 22.20 6.78
CA THR A 250 5.00 23.32 6.37
C THR A 250 3.53 22.97 6.21
N TYR A 251 3.19 21.68 6.17
CA TYR A 251 1.82 21.19 5.95
C TYR A 251 0.85 21.53 7.09
N SER A 252 1.25 21.33 8.34
CA SER A 252 0.31 21.12 9.46
C SER A 252 0.17 22.30 10.44
N GLY A 253 0.98 23.36 10.32
CA GLY A 253 1.06 24.40 11.35
C GLY A 253 1.62 23.87 12.68
N PRO A 254 1.77 24.69 13.74
CA PRO A 254 2.53 24.32 14.93
C PRO A 254 1.91 23.24 15.85
N THR A 255 0.77 22.61 15.50
CA THR A 255 0.08 21.65 16.38
C THR A 255 -0.57 20.44 15.68
N ALA A 256 -0.20 20.09 14.45
CA ALA A 256 -0.64 18.85 13.79
C ALA A 256 0.58 18.13 13.18
N ASP A 257 0.50 16.81 12.97
CA ASP A 257 1.65 15.88 12.81
C ASP A 257 2.93 16.47 12.24
N HIS A 258 4.02 16.31 13.00
CA HIS A 258 5.23 17.11 12.86
C HIS A 258 6.42 16.33 12.31
N GLY A 259 6.23 15.50 11.29
CA GLY A 259 7.28 14.64 10.72
C GLY A 259 8.46 15.35 10.03
N GLY A 260 9.10 16.37 10.62
CA GLY A 260 10.13 17.25 10.03
C GLY A 260 11.32 16.52 9.40
N GLY A 261 12.46 16.50 10.08
CA GLY A 261 13.60 15.68 9.63
C GLY A 261 13.28 14.19 9.59
N THR A 262 12.30 13.73 10.36
CA THR A 262 11.89 12.31 10.50
C THR A 262 11.65 11.63 9.15
N SER A 263 11.13 12.34 8.16
CA SER A 263 10.97 11.82 6.78
C SER A 263 12.26 11.28 6.15
N MET A 264 13.44 11.71 6.60
CA MET A 264 14.74 11.27 6.10
C MET A 264 15.36 10.12 6.92
N ALA A 265 14.65 9.58 7.91
CA ALA A 265 15.15 8.50 8.75
C ALA A 265 15.18 7.16 8.01
N PHE A 266 16.10 6.26 8.38
CA PHE A 266 16.10 4.86 7.95
C PHE A 266 16.61 3.91 9.05
N TYR A 267 16.16 2.65 9.01
CA TYR A 267 16.69 1.53 9.81
C TYR A 267 17.95 0.96 9.18
N ASN A 268 18.96 0.62 9.99
CA ASN A 268 20.24 0.14 9.51
C ASN A 268 20.38 -1.38 9.68
N MET A 269 20.05 -2.14 8.63
CA MET A 269 20.21 -3.61 8.60
C MET A 269 21.66 -4.09 8.76
N GLN A 270 22.67 -3.25 8.49
CA GLN A 270 24.07 -3.59 8.77
C GLN A 270 24.42 -3.50 10.25
N ASP A 271 23.63 -2.76 11.03
CA ASP A 271 23.77 -2.61 12.49
C ASP A 271 22.77 -3.50 13.26
N GLY A 272 21.98 -4.31 12.55
CA GLY A 272 21.09 -5.33 13.13
C GLY A 272 19.62 -4.96 13.21
N ASP A 273 19.20 -3.82 12.67
CA ASP A 273 17.77 -3.47 12.58
C ASP A 273 17.02 -4.36 11.59
N ALA A 274 15.70 -4.50 11.79
CA ALA A 274 14.80 -5.30 10.95
C ALA A 274 15.28 -6.73 10.69
N PRO A 275 15.61 -7.50 11.75
CA PRO A 275 16.27 -8.80 11.64
C PRO A 275 15.44 -9.86 10.91
N LEU A 276 14.11 -9.87 11.07
CA LEU A 276 13.26 -10.82 10.35
C LEU A 276 13.13 -10.42 8.88
N PHE A 277 12.88 -9.14 8.58
CA PHE A 277 12.85 -8.66 7.20
C PHE A 277 14.15 -8.95 6.46
N LYS A 278 15.29 -8.78 7.15
CA LYS A 278 16.60 -9.17 6.63
C LYS A 278 16.70 -10.68 6.40
N LYS A 279 16.27 -11.50 7.36
CA LYS A 279 16.28 -12.98 7.22
C LYS A 279 15.45 -13.42 6.02
N LEU A 280 14.24 -12.89 5.87
CA LEU A 280 13.35 -13.24 4.76
C LEU A 280 13.96 -12.82 3.42
N ALA A 281 14.59 -11.64 3.34
CA ALA A 281 15.28 -11.21 2.13
C ALA A 281 16.54 -12.03 1.81
N ASP A 282 17.25 -12.51 2.82
CA ASP A 282 18.41 -13.37 2.68
C ASP A 282 18.04 -14.78 2.17
N GLU A 283 16.85 -15.27 2.53
CA GLU A 283 16.38 -16.62 2.23
C GLU A 283 15.52 -16.69 0.97
N TYR A 284 14.71 -15.66 0.72
CA TYR A 284 13.68 -15.61 -0.32
C TYR A 284 13.86 -14.43 -1.27
N THR A 285 12.88 -14.17 -2.13
CA THR A 285 12.98 -13.14 -3.18
C THR A 285 12.35 -11.84 -2.71
N ILE A 286 13.06 -10.72 -2.90
CA ILE A 286 12.57 -9.36 -2.64
C ILE A 286 12.40 -8.59 -3.94
N ALA A 287 11.49 -7.62 -3.95
CA ALA A 287 11.41 -6.62 -5.01
C ALA A 287 11.95 -5.28 -4.50
N ASP A 288 12.93 -4.71 -5.20
CA ASP A 288 13.50 -3.38 -4.91
C ASP A 288 12.92 -2.28 -5.82
N ASN A 289 11.79 -2.58 -6.47
CA ASN A 289 11.06 -1.70 -7.38
C ASN A 289 9.53 -1.95 -7.32
N TYR A 290 9.03 -2.23 -6.10
CA TYR A 290 7.61 -2.35 -5.80
C TYR A 290 7.09 -1.05 -5.17
N HIS A 291 5.98 -0.54 -5.68
CA HIS A 291 5.50 0.80 -5.41
C HIS A 291 4.13 0.81 -4.75
N GLN A 292 3.89 1.91 -4.06
CA GLN A 292 2.56 2.28 -3.61
C GLN A 292 1.77 2.86 -4.82
N PRO A 293 0.55 2.39 -5.14
CA PRO A 293 -0.18 2.78 -6.36
C PRO A 293 -0.69 4.23 -6.35
N GLY A 294 -1.08 4.74 -5.18
CA GLY A 294 -1.55 6.10 -4.99
C GLY A 294 -0.55 6.94 -4.20
N GLN A 295 -0.53 8.24 -4.47
CA GLN A 295 -0.10 9.23 -3.51
C GLN A 295 -1.17 9.29 -2.40
N GLY A 296 -0.77 9.43 -1.14
CA GLY A 296 -1.69 9.43 0.01
C GLY A 296 -1.48 8.26 0.96
N GLY A 297 -2.41 8.11 1.91
CA GLY A 297 -2.31 7.18 3.03
C GLY A 297 -3.11 5.89 2.86
N THR A 298 -3.06 5.03 3.87
CA THR A 298 -3.72 3.71 3.99
C THR A 298 -5.01 3.48 3.20
N GLY A 299 -6.00 4.37 3.28
CA GLY A 299 -7.32 4.15 2.69
C GLY A 299 -7.30 3.96 1.18
N ILE A 300 -6.61 4.83 0.44
CA ILE A 300 -6.52 4.74 -1.03
C ILE A 300 -5.72 3.50 -1.44
N GLN A 301 -4.69 3.17 -0.68
CA GLN A 301 -3.78 2.06 -0.93
C GLN A 301 -4.48 0.72 -0.86
N HIS A 302 -5.22 0.49 0.22
CA HIS A 302 -5.99 -0.73 0.37
C HIS A 302 -7.08 -0.85 -0.69
N VAL A 303 -7.73 0.24 -1.08
CA VAL A 303 -8.69 0.23 -2.20
C VAL A 303 -8.02 -0.22 -3.51
N PHE A 304 -6.84 0.30 -3.85
CA PHE A 304 -6.09 -0.18 -5.02
C PHE A 304 -5.67 -1.65 -4.89
N LEU A 305 -5.31 -2.12 -3.68
CA LEU A 305 -4.97 -3.52 -3.43
C LEU A 305 -6.12 -4.48 -3.77
N GLY A 306 -7.37 -4.05 -3.55
CA GLY A 306 -8.56 -4.85 -3.81
C GLY A 306 -9.21 -4.66 -5.18
N THR A 307 -9.01 -3.51 -5.81
CA THR A 307 -9.75 -3.10 -7.02
C THR A 307 -8.87 -2.73 -8.22
N GLY A 308 -7.57 -2.54 -8.00
CA GLY A 308 -6.62 -2.05 -9.01
C GLY A 308 -6.92 -0.62 -9.46
N ASP A 309 -7.76 0.12 -8.74
CA ASP A 309 -8.31 1.42 -9.10
C ASP A 309 -8.69 2.18 -7.81
N ASP A 310 -9.20 3.40 -7.92
CA ASP A 310 -9.79 4.12 -6.78
C ASP A 310 -11.33 4.11 -6.80
N ILE A 311 -11.91 4.27 -5.62
CA ILE A 311 -13.36 4.43 -5.42
C ILE A 311 -13.75 5.91 -5.42
N TYR A 312 -15.04 6.16 -5.57
CA TYR A 312 -15.56 7.52 -5.72
C TYR A 312 -16.86 7.70 -4.94
N TRP A 313 -17.15 8.95 -4.62
CA TRP A 313 -18.39 9.31 -3.95
C TRP A 313 -19.61 9.01 -4.83
N SER A 314 -20.53 8.19 -4.33
CA SER A 314 -21.70 7.72 -5.07
C SER A 314 -22.98 7.74 -4.23
N ASP A 315 -24.12 7.47 -4.85
CA ASP A 315 -25.41 7.26 -4.17
C ASP A 315 -25.57 5.85 -3.54
N SER A 316 -24.47 5.10 -3.38
CA SER A 316 -24.43 3.67 -3.00
C SER A 316 -24.97 2.69 -4.05
N ASN A 317 -25.44 3.16 -5.20
CA ASN A 317 -25.85 2.33 -6.34
C ASN A 317 -24.89 2.48 -7.54
N GLY A 318 -23.72 3.10 -7.32
CA GLY A 318 -22.73 3.36 -8.36
C GLY A 318 -23.02 4.58 -9.23
N ASN A 319 -24.04 5.40 -8.91
CA ASN A 319 -24.20 6.68 -9.61
C ASN A 319 -23.32 7.72 -8.91
N PRO A 320 -22.39 8.39 -9.62
CA PRO A 320 -21.53 9.40 -9.02
C PRO A 320 -22.38 10.58 -8.52
N THR A 321 -22.09 11.03 -7.30
CA THR A 321 -22.73 12.22 -6.70
C THR A 321 -21.67 13.11 -6.07
N VAL A 322 -22.07 14.29 -5.60
CA VAL A 322 -21.15 15.26 -5.00
C VAL A 322 -21.03 14.99 -3.48
N PRO A 323 -19.81 14.82 -2.93
CA PRO A 323 -19.60 14.72 -1.49
C PRO A 323 -19.97 16.03 -0.77
N PRO A 324 -20.10 16.04 0.57
CA PRO A 324 -20.22 17.27 1.33
C PRO A 324 -19.08 18.24 0.96
N THR A 325 -19.41 19.52 0.69
CA THR A 325 -18.42 20.51 0.22
C THR A 325 -17.21 20.64 1.15
N SER A 326 -17.39 20.40 2.45
CA SER A 326 -16.31 20.39 3.44
C SER A 326 -15.30 19.25 3.27
N GLN A 327 -15.58 18.26 2.42
CA GLN A 327 -14.67 17.17 2.09
C GLN A 327 -14.01 17.30 0.71
N ILE A 328 -14.40 18.28 -0.10
CA ILE A 328 -13.80 18.51 -1.42
C ILE A 328 -12.49 19.27 -1.21
N ALA A 329 -11.38 18.68 -1.63
CA ALA A 329 -10.06 19.26 -1.39
C ALA A 329 -9.86 20.58 -2.14
N ASN A 330 -9.18 21.51 -1.48
CA ASN A 330 -8.63 22.72 -2.04
C ASN A 330 -7.18 22.87 -1.58
N PRO A 331 -6.21 22.29 -2.31
CA PRO A 331 -4.81 22.28 -1.93
C PRO A 331 -4.08 23.58 -2.26
N ASN A 332 -4.80 24.65 -2.62
CA ASN A 332 -4.15 25.96 -2.67
C ASN A 332 -3.70 26.35 -1.26
N PRO A 333 -2.49 26.89 -1.11
CA PRO A 333 -1.99 27.30 0.19
C PRO A 333 -2.80 28.48 0.74
N LYS A 334 -3.05 28.46 2.06
CA LYS A 334 -3.61 29.59 2.80
C LYS A 334 -2.67 30.77 2.65
N THR A 335 -3.23 31.98 2.61
CA THR A 335 -2.44 33.20 2.54
C THR A 335 -1.41 33.27 3.68
N GLY A 336 -0.14 33.47 3.34
CA GLY A 336 0.96 33.56 4.30
C GLY A 336 1.52 32.21 4.76
N THR A 337 1.06 31.09 4.20
CA THR A 337 1.62 29.75 4.46
C THR A 337 2.25 29.18 3.18
N ASN A 338 3.15 28.22 3.35
CA ASN A 338 3.75 27.53 2.20
C ASN A 338 2.88 26.35 1.77
N ASN A 339 2.43 25.55 2.73
CA ASN A 339 1.79 24.26 2.46
C ASN A 339 0.59 23.92 3.37
N GLN A 340 0.02 24.91 4.06
CA GLN A 340 -1.25 24.70 4.77
C GLN A 340 -2.39 24.98 3.82
N TYR A 341 -3.17 23.98 3.45
CA TYR A 341 -4.21 24.11 2.43
C TYR A 341 -5.47 24.83 2.91
N VAL A 342 -6.12 25.55 1.99
CA VAL A 342 -7.43 26.18 2.24
C VAL A 342 -8.43 25.16 2.77
N LEU A 343 -8.47 23.99 2.15
CA LEU A 343 -9.23 22.85 2.63
C LEU A 343 -8.48 21.56 2.31
N ASP A 344 -7.96 20.90 3.34
CA ASP A 344 -7.34 19.59 3.23
C ASP A 344 -8.42 18.49 3.20
N GLY A 345 -9.17 18.49 2.09
CA GLY A 345 -10.30 17.59 1.88
C GLY A 345 -9.88 16.15 1.54
N ARG A 346 -10.87 15.28 1.45
CA ARG A 346 -10.72 13.85 1.21
C ARG A 346 -11.03 13.44 -0.22
N PHE A 347 -11.63 14.33 -1.02
CA PHE A 347 -12.06 14.01 -2.38
C PHE A 347 -11.66 15.07 -3.40
N SER A 348 -11.46 14.65 -4.65
CA SER A 348 -11.34 15.57 -5.79
C SER A 348 -12.00 15.01 -7.03
N ASN A 349 -12.60 15.91 -7.81
CA ASN A 349 -13.06 15.59 -9.15
C ASN A 349 -11.95 15.93 -10.16
N CYS A 350 -11.07 14.97 -10.40
CA CYS A 350 -9.93 15.14 -11.30
C CYS A 350 -10.30 15.18 -12.79
N SER A 351 -11.57 14.96 -13.13
CA SER A 351 -12.08 15.20 -14.50
C SER A 351 -12.38 16.68 -14.78
N ASP A 352 -12.55 17.50 -13.73
CA ASP A 352 -12.81 18.95 -13.84
C ASP A 352 -11.51 19.75 -13.79
N VAL A 353 -10.66 19.53 -14.79
CA VAL A 353 -9.26 19.98 -14.83
C VAL A 353 -9.08 21.48 -14.54
N PHE A 354 -10.00 22.33 -15.02
CA PHE A 354 -9.85 23.79 -14.93
C PHE A 354 -10.49 24.42 -13.69
N ASN A 355 -11.46 23.75 -13.06
CA ASN A 355 -12.20 24.34 -11.93
C ASN A 355 -11.94 23.61 -10.60
N ALA A 356 -11.54 22.34 -10.63
CA ALA A 356 -11.15 21.61 -9.43
C ALA A 356 -9.77 22.07 -8.94
N PRO A 357 -9.66 22.62 -7.71
CA PRO A 357 -8.38 23.09 -7.20
C PRO A 357 -7.33 21.98 -7.11
N GLY A 358 -6.10 22.28 -7.51
CA GLY A 358 -4.97 21.33 -7.46
C GLY A 358 -4.88 20.32 -8.59
N VAL A 359 -5.93 20.18 -9.40
CA VAL A 359 -5.97 19.17 -10.48
C VAL A 359 -5.10 19.57 -11.67
N LEU A 360 -5.19 20.82 -12.12
CA LEU A 360 -4.50 21.31 -13.31
C LEU A 360 -2.98 21.03 -13.31
N PRO A 361 -2.21 21.31 -12.23
CA PRO A 361 -0.77 21.03 -12.21
C PRO A 361 -0.42 19.55 -12.42
N ILE A 362 -1.19 18.62 -11.86
CA ILE A 362 -0.96 17.17 -12.01
C ILE A 362 -1.25 16.77 -13.46
N VAL A 363 -2.41 17.14 -14.00
CA VAL A 363 -2.83 16.76 -15.36
C VAL A 363 -1.87 17.32 -16.41
N GLN A 364 -1.45 18.59 -16.29
CA GLN A 364 -0.49 19.20 -17.21
C GLN A 364 0.86 18.48 -17.21
N TYR A 365 1.30 17.98 -16.05
CA TYR A 365 2.53 17.22 -15.96
C TYR A 365 2.38 15.83 -16.59
N LEU A 366 1.28 15.12 -16.33
CA LEU A 366 1.00 13.83 -16.98
C LEU A 366 0.99 13.97 -18.50
N ASP A 367 0.36 15.02 -19.04
CA ASP A 367 0.32 15.34 -20.47
C ASP A 367 1.72 15.64 -21.06
N SER A 368 2.70 15.96 -20.22
CA SER A 368 4.08 16.29 -20.62
C SER A 368 5.03 15.09 -20.62
N LEU A 369 4.61 13.94 -20.08
CA LEU A 369 5.46 12.76 -19.94
C LEU A 369 5.82 12.14 -21.31
N PRO A 370 6.97 11.44 -21.40
CA PRO A 370 7.42 10.82 -22.65
C PRO A 370 6.63 9.56 -23.05
N TYR A 371 5.61 9.21 -22.27
CA TYR A 371 4.71 8.07 -22.49
C TYR A 371 3.26 8.51 -22.25
N PRO A 372 2.26 7.77 -22.78
CA PRO A 372 0.87 8.21 -22.76
C PRO A 372 0.19 7.96 -21.40
N ALA A 373 0.65 8.64 -20.35
CA ALA A 373 -0.07 8.72 -19.09
C ALA A 373 -1.38 9.50 -19.28
N GLN A 374 -2.45 9.09 -18.60
CA GLN A 374 -3.71 9.82 -18.59
C GLN A 374 -4.17 9.98 -17.15
N ALA A 375 -4.83 11.09 -16.83
CA ALA A 375 -5.37 11.30 -15.48
C ALA A 375 -6.31 10.18 -15.02
N ASN A 376 -6.92 9.44 -15.95
CA ASN A 376 -7.82 8.30 -15.69
C ASN A 376 -9.08 8.66 -14.88
N CYS A 377 -9.57 9.90 -15.04
CA CYS A 377 -10.67 10.44 -14.26
C CYS A 377 -12.01 10.41 -15.02
N ALA A 378 -13.00 9.70 -14.48
CA ALA A 378 -14.35 9.70 -15.05
C ALA A 378 -15.11 10.99 -14.72
N SER A 379 -15.92 11.46 -15.70
CA SER A 379 -16.70 12.70 -15.56
C SER A 379 -17.59 12.69 -14.32
N GLY A 380 -17.50 13.74 -13.50
CA GLY A 380 -18.35 13.93 -12.32
C GLY A 380 -18.04 13.02 -11.13
N HIS A 381 -16.98 12.21 -11.20
CA HIS A 381 -16.57 11.34 -10.10
C HIS A 381 -15.66 12.11 -9.14
N TYR A 382 -15.95 12.02 -7.85
CA TYR A 382 -15.11 12.55 -6.78
C TYR A 382 -14.38 11.40 -6.11
N TYR A 383 -13.12 11.23 -6.49
CA TYR A 383 -12.26 10.13 -6.05
C TYR A 383 -11.67 10.37 -4.67
N MET A 384 -11.37 9.29 -3.95
CA MET A 384 -10.84 9.32 -2.59
C MET A 384 -9.34 9.62 -2.62
N LEU A 385 -8.93 10.66 -1.89
CA LEU A 385 -7.53 11.11 -1.84
C LEU A 385 -6.85 10.74 -0.52
N ASN A 386 -7.58 10.90 0.58
CA ASN A 386 -7.06 10.74 1.94
C ASN A 386 -7.95 9.76 2.71
N ASN A 387 -7.39 9.20 3.79
CA ASN A 387 -8.04 8.22 4.65
C ASN A 387 -9.49 8.60 4.99
N THR A 388 -10.43 7.79 4.51
CA THR A 388 -11.87 7.95 4.71
C THR A 388 -12.44 6.60 5.11
N ASN A 389 -13.26 6.55 6.17
CA ASN A 389 -13.83 5.29 6.61
C ASN A 389 -14.74 4.67 5.54
N PRO A 390 -14.83 3.33 5.49
CA PRO A 390 -15.84 2.67 4.67
C PRO A 390 -17.26 3.03 5.12
N GLY A 391 -18.20 2.98 4.17
CA GLY A 391 -19.62 3.27 4.44
C GLY A 391 -20.34 2.20 5.26
N PHE A 392 -19.69 1.07 5.53
CA PHE A 392 -20.16 0.04 6.42
C PHE A 392 -19.37 0.05 7.74
N LEU A 393 -20.08 -0.14 8.85
CA LEU A 393 -19.49 -0.55 10.11
C LEU A 393 -19.05 -2.03 10.02
N PRO A 394 -18.17 -2.51 10.93
CA PRO A 394 -17.72 -3.91 10.93
C PRO A 394 -18.85 -4.94 10.91
N ASN A 395 -19.99 -4.66 11.54
CA ASN A 395 -21.15 -5.57 11.54
C ASN A 395 -21.97 -5.55 10.23
N GLY A 396 -21.57 -4.75 9.22
CA GLY A 396 -22.26 -4.57 7.94
C GLY A 396 -23.41 -3.57 7.96
N THR A 397 -23.63 -2.85 9.06
CA THR A 397 -24.60 -1.75 9.09
C THR A 397 -24.05 -0.55 8.32
N VAL A 398 -24.87 0.10 7.50
CA VAL A 398 -24.48 1.33 6.80
C VAL A 398 -24.29 2.47 7.81
N ASP A 399 -23.12 3.11 7.80
CA ASP A 399 -22.79 4.25 8.62
C ASP A 399 -23.41 5.55 8.06
N THR A 400 -24.72 5.63 8.16
CA THR A 400 -25.50 6.79 7.68
C THR A 400 -25.03 8.13 8.28
N LYS A 401 -24.51 8.13 9.53
CA LYS A 401 -23.99 9.33 10.19
C LYS A 401 -22.64 9.75 9.63
N GLY A 402 -21.72 8.79 9.46
CA GLY A 402 -20.44 9.04 8.82
C GLY A 402 -20.61 9.52 7.38
N ILE A 403 -21.49 8.89 6.61
CA ILE A 403 -21.80 9.30 5.24
C ILE A 403 -22.36 10.73 5.20
N ALA A 404 -23.34 11.05 6.04
CA ALA A 404 -23.94 12.39 6.07
C ALA A 404 -22.94 13.49 6.43
N SER A 405 -21.94 13.20 7.28
CA SER A 405 -20.88 14.15 7.65
C SER A 405 -19.68 14.16 6.70
N GLY A 406 -19.60 13.18 5.79
CA GLY A 406 -18.42 12.93 4.96
C GLY A 406 -17.25 12.26 5.70
N GLY A 407 -17.51 11.79 6.93
CA GLY A 407 -16.58 10.97 7.71
C GLY A 407 -16.35 9.57 7.11
N SER A 408 -17.34 9.06 6.38
CA SER A 408 -17.35 7.76 5.72
C SER A 408 -17.77 7.91 4.26
N ILE A 409 -17.16 7.16 3.35
CA ILE A 409 -17.54 7.14 1.94
C ILE A 409 -18.75 6.20 1.75
N PRO A 410 -19.77 6.55 0.95
CA PRO A 410 -20.87 5.63 0.65
C PRO A 410 -20.39 4.26 0.14
N PRO A 411 -21.10 3.16 0.44
CA PRO A 411 -20.82 1.84 -0.12
C PRO A 411 -20.51 1.88 -1.62
N SER A 412 -19.41 1.24 -2.00
CA SER A 412 -18.92 1.23 -3.37
C SER A 412 -19.52 0.07 -4.16
N SER A 413 -19.72 0.29 -5.45
CA SER A 413 -20.06 -0.76 -6.44
C SER A 413 -18.90 -1.08 -7.37
N VAL A 414 -17.72 -0.48 -7.12
CA VAL A 414 -16.48 -0.85 -7.81
C VAL A 414 -16.16 -2.29 -7.47
N ARG A 415 -15.92 -3.08 -8.51
CA ARG A 415 -15.69 -4.52 -8.41
C ARG A 415 -14.36 -4.81 -7.72
N THR A 416 -14.36 -5.76 -6.80
CA THR A 416 -13.16 -6.21 -6.08
C THR A 416 -12.65 -7.55 -6.58
N ILE A 417 -11.45 -7.92 -6.15
CA ILE A 417 -10.92 -9.28 -6.33
C ILE A 417 -11.79 -10.35 -5.67
N GLY A 418 -12.45 -10.05 -4.54
CA GLY A 418 -13.41 -10.94 -3.90
C GLY A 418 -14.59 -11.28 -4.82
N ASP A 419 -15.12 -10.31 -5.56
CA ASP A 419 -16.16 -10.56 -6.58
C ASP A 419 -15.65 -11.49 -7.69
N ALA A 420 -14.42 -11.30 -8.17
CA ALA A 420 -13.83 -12.13 -9.22
C ALA A 420 -13.59 -13.58 -8.75
N LEU A 421 -13.21 -13.77 -7.49
CA LEU A 421 -13.03 -15.09 -6.88
C LEU A 421 -14.38 -15.79 -6.67
N ASN A 422 -15.40 -15.05 -6.24
CA ASN A 422 -16.78 -15.55 -6.13
C ASN A 422 -17.33 -16.05 -7.48
N ASP A 423 -17.14 -15.29 -8.56
CA ASP A 423 -17.61 -15.67 -9.90
C ASP A 423 -16.99 -16.98 -10.43
N LYS A 424 -15.84 -17.37 -9.88
CA LYS A 424 -15.13 -18.61 -10.22
C LYS A 424 -15.19 -19.68 -9.13
N ASN A 425 -15.90 -19.43 -8.03
CA ASN A 425 -15.97 -20.31 -6.87
C ASN A 425 -14.58 -20.70 -6.35
N ILE A 426 -13.68 -19.72 -6.26
CA ILE A 426 -12.34 -19.88 -5.66
C ILE A 426 -12.44 -19.42 -4.22
N SER A 427 -12.00 -20.26 -3.29
CA SER A 427 -12.06 -19.96 -1.86
C SER A 427 -11.19 -18.77 -1.50
N TRP A 428 -11.75 -17.83 -0.74
CA TRP A 428 -11.03 -16.65 -0.30
C TRP A 428 -11.54 -16.13 1.05
N ALA A 429 -10.67 -15.41 1.75
CA ALA A 429 -11.04 -14.66 2.94
C ALA A 429 -10.11 -13.45 3.19
N TYR A 430 -10.66 -12.44 3.83
CA TYR A 430 -9.94 -11.33 4.44
C TYR A 430 -9.92 -11.52 5.96
N TYR A 431 -8.74 -11.56 6.54
CA TYR A 431 -8.50 -11.75 7.97
C TYR A 431 -7.97 -10.44 8.57
N GLY A 432 -8.77 -9.78 9.39
CA GLY A 432 -8.39 -8.55 10.08
C GLY A 432 -8.17 -8.78 11.57
N GLY A 433 -7.07 -8.27 12.13
CA GLY A 433 -6.83 -8.29 13.57
C GLY A 433 -7.95 -7.58 14.33
N ALA A 434 -8.41 -8.18 15.43
CA ALA A 434 -9.49 -7.67 16.29
C ALA A 434 -10.86 -7.46 15.59
N TYR A 435 -11.09 -8.03 14.40
CA TYR A 435 -12.34 -7.86 13.67
C TYR A 435 -13.56 -8.34 14.46
N ASN A 436 -13.49 -9.50 15.12
CA ASN A 436 -14.62 -10.02 15.89
C ASN A 436 -15.00 -9.10 17.05
N ALA A 437 -14.00 -8.56 17.76
CA ALA A 437 -14.22 -7.55 18.79
C ALA A 437 -14.83 -6.26 18.21
N ALA A 438 -14.37 -5.82 17.03
CA ALA A 438 -14.93 -4.66 16.35
C ALA A 438 -16.41 -4.85 15.94
N VAL A 439 -16.76 -6.06 15.49
CA VAL A 439 -18.17 -6.45 15.22
C VAL A 439 -19.00 -6.39 16.50
N ASN A 440 -18.48 -6.88 17.62
CA ASN A 440 -19.17 -6.83 18.91
C ASN A 440 -19.39 -5.38 19.38
N LEU A 441 -18.39 -4.51 19.26
CA LEU A 441 -18.53 -3.08 19.54
C LEU A 441 -19.58 -2.42 18.64
N ALA A 442 -19.58 -2.73 17.35
CA ALA A 442 -20.58 -2.22 16.40
C ALA A 442 -22.00 -2.72 16.72
N ASN A 443 -22.13 -3.86 17.40
CA ASN A 443 -23.39 -4.39 17.95
C ASN A 443 -23.75 -3.83 19.33
N GLY A 444 -22.95 -2.90 19.87
CA GLY A 444 -23.20 -2.21 21.13
C GLY A 444 -22.65 -2.94 22.37
N SER A 445 -21.68 -3.84 22.20
CA SER A 445 -21.02 -4.48 23.34
C SER A 445 -20.36 -3.45 24.27
N THR A 446 -20.45 -3.72 25.56
CA THR A 446 -19.74 -2.99 26.62
C THR A 446 -18.79 -3.91 27.40
N ASP A 447 -18.54 -5.12 26.89
CA ASP A 447 -17.56 -6.03 27.50
C ASP A 447 -16.17 -5.41 27.34
N PRO A 448 -15.40 -5.22 28.43
CA PRO A 448 -14.02 -4.76 28.34
C PRO A 448 -13.14 -5.61 27.42
N ALA A 449 -13.43 -6.90 27.22
CA ALA A 449 -12.70 -7.76 26.29
C ALA A 449 -12.85 -7.31 24.83
N ASP A 450 -13.99 -6.70 24.46
CA ASP A 450 -14.23 -6.21 23.11
C ASP A 450 -13.59 -4.84 22.84
N ALA A 451 -13.04 -4.17 23.87
CA ALA A 451 -12.42 -2.85 23.72
C ALA A 451 -11.23 -2.86 22.74
N VAL A 452 -10.55 -4.00 22.59
CA VAL A 452 -9.49 -4.19 21.57
C VAL A 452 -10.02 -4.04 20.15
N GLY A 453 -11.33 -4.21 19.91
CA GLY A 453 -11.96 -3.94 18.62
C GLY A 453 -11.78 -2.51 18.11
N ALA A 454 -11.40 -1.56 18.97
CA ALA A 454 -11.01 -0.21 18.55
C ALA A 454 -9.69 -0.17 17.76
N THR A 455 -8.87 -1.22 17.82
CA THR A 455 -7.61 -1.35 17.06
C THR A 455 -7.84 -1.93 15.66
N TYR A 456 -9.04 -2.48 15.37
CA TYR A 456 -9.38 -2.92 14.01
C TYR A 456 -9.30 -1.76 13.03
N CYS A 457 -8.42 -1.88 12.04
CA CYS A 457 -8.25 -0.86 11.01
C CYS A 457 -9.39 -0.95 9.97
N ASN A 458 -10.43 -0.13 10.14
CA ASN A 458 -11.57 -0.08 9.22
C ASN A 458 -11.18 0.29 7.78
N ILE A 459 -10.26 1.25 7.62
CA ILE A 459 -9.83 1.74 6.30
C ILE A 459 -8.94 0.76 5.54
N CYS A 460 -8.36 -0.22 6.24
CA CYS A 460 -7.44 -1.18 5.67
C CYS A 460 -8.13 -2.36 4.98
N ASN A 461 -9.40 -2.62 5.27
CA ASN A 461 -10.11 -3.70 4.59
C ASN A 461 -10.81 -3.15 3.35
N PHE A 462 -10.28 -3.44 2.17
CA PHE A 462 -10.89 -2.99 0.91
C PHE A 462 -12.28 -3.57 0.67
N GLU A 463 -12.57 -4.76 1.19
CA GLU A 463 -13.92 -5.33 1.13
C GLU A 463 -14.90 -4.60 2.06
N SER A 464 -14.41 -3.89 3.08
CA SER A 464 -15.27 -3.05 3.93
C SER A 464 -15.98 -1.94 3.14
N TYR A 465 -15.45 -1.56 1.97
CA TYR A 465 -16.08 -0.59 1.07
C TYR A 465 -17.08 -1.22 0.11
N ALA A 466 -17.03 -2.53 -0.13
CA ALA A 466 -17.74 -3.21 -1.22
C ALA A 466 -19.20 -3.55 -0.84
N SER A 467 -20.14 -3.07 -1.64
CA SER A 467 -21.57 -3.36 -1.44
C SER A 467 -21.90 -4.84 -1.66
N SER A 468 -21.20 -5.52 -2.57
CA SER A 468 -21.39 -6.93 -2.88
C SER A 468 -21.04 -7.85 -1.71
N ILE A 469 -20.04 -7.46 -0.90
CA ILE A 469 -19.56 -8.24 0.23
C ILE A 469 -20.22 -7.77 1.53
N MET A 470 -19.98 -6.53 1.96
CA MET A 470 -20.48 -6.05 3.25
C MET A 470 -21.98 -5.82 3.28
N GLY A 471 -22.61 -5.52 2.13
CA GLY A 471 -24.06 -5.40 2.02
C GLY A 471 -24.80 -6.74 2.12
N ASN A 472 -24.10 -7.87 1.99
CA ASN A 472 -24.68 -9.21 2.03
C ASN A 472 -24.19 -9.98 3.28
N PRO A 473 -25.06 -10.26 4.27
CA PRO A 473 -24.67 -10.97 5.49
C PRO A 473 -24.04 -12.34 5.25
N THR A 474 -24.44 -13.07 4.21
CA THR A 474 -23.85 -14.37 3.86
C THR A 474 -22.43 -14.21 3.36
N GLN A 475 -22.18 -13.26 2.46
CA GLN A 475 -20.84 -12.97 1.94
C GLN A 475 -19.92 -12.48 3.05
N ARG A 476 -20.39 -11.53 3.87
CA ARG A 476 -19.63 -11.02 5.01
C ARG A 476 -19.24 -12.12 5.99
N ALA A 477 -20.17 -12.97 6.38
CA ALA A 477 -19.90 -14.08 7.30
C ALA A 477 -18.95 -15.14 6.70
N ALA A 478 -19.01 -15.37 5.39
CA ALA A 478 -18.13 -16.32 4.71
C ALA A 478 -16.70 -15.79 4.57
N HIS A 479 -16.52 -14.50 4.28
CA HIS A 479 -15.24 -13.99 3.78
C HIS A 479 -14.53 -13.00 4.69
N ILE A 480 -15.22 -12.27 5.57
CA ILE A 480 -14.56 -11.31 6.47
C ILE A 480 -14.44 -11.95 7.85
N LYS A 481 -13.21 -12.28 8.23
CA LYS A 481 -12.86 -13.09 9.39
C LYS A 481 -11.83 -12.40 10.28
N ASP A 482 -11.63 -12.92 11.48
CA ASP A 482 -10.62 -12.40 12.40
C ASP A 482 -9.24 -13.02 12.12
N ALA A 483 -8.15 -12.31 12.43
CA ALA A 483 -6.81 -12.85 12.31
C ALA A 483 -6.63 -14.19 13.07
N THR A 484 -7.35 -14.45 14.16
CA THR A 484 -7.30 -15.77 14.82
C THR A 484 -7.86 -16.90 13.95
N ASP A 485 -8.82 -16.62 13.08
CA ASP A 485 -9.40 -17.60 12.17
C ASP A 485 -8.41 -18.00 11.07
N PHE A 486 -7.46 -17.14 10.72
CA PHE A 486 -6.37 -17.46 9.80
C PHE A 486 -5.48 -18.57 10.36
N TYR A 487 -5.00 -18.42 11.60
CA TYR A 487 -4.16 -19.43 12.24
C TYR A 487 -4.91 -20.76 12.43
N ALA A 488 -6.20 -20.70 12.74
CA ALA A 488 -7.05 -21.89 12.79
C ALA A 488 -7.14 -22.58 11.42
N ALA A 489 -7.33 -21.82 10.34
CA ALA A 489 -7.43 -22.36 8.98
C ALA A 489 -6.11 -23.01 8.52
N VAL A 490 -4.95 -22.40 8.83
CA VAL A 490 -3.64 -23.01 8.55
C VAL A 490 -3.47 -24.33 9.30
N ASN A 491 -3.74 -24.34 10.62
CA ASN A 491 -3.55 -25.54 11.45
C ASN A 491 -4.53 -26.68 11.13
N ASN A 492 -5.71 -26.36 10.61
CA ASN A 492 -6.72 -27.35 10.25
C ASN A 492 -6.64 -27.80 8.79
N GLY A 493 -5.73 -27.24 7.99
CA GLY A 493 -5.63 -27.54 6.55
C GLY A 493 -6.82 -27.04 5.74
N THR A 494 -7.47 -25.96 6.19
CA THR A 494 -8.63 -25.33 5.52
C THR A 494 -8.33 -23.90 5.06
N LEU A 495 -7.05 -23.59 4.81
CA LEU A 495 -6.65 -22.28 4.32
C LEU A 495 -7.30 -22.02 2.93
N PRO A 496 -7.92 -20.86 2.68
CA PRO A 496 -8.45 -20.53 1.36
C PRO A 496 -7.37 -20.42 0.29
N SER A 497 -7.75 -20.48 -0.99
CA SER A 497 -6.84 -20.23 -2.11
C SER A 497 -6.26 -18.81 -2.10
N VAL A 498 -7.04 -17.83 -1.65
CA VAL A 498 -6.57 -16.43 -1.53
C VAL A 498 -6.92 -15.89 -0.15
N SER A 499 -5.90 -15.51 0.62
CA SER A 499 -6.03 -14.98 1.98
C SER A 499 -5.37 -13.61 2.06
N PHE A 500 -6.11 -12.58 2.43
CA PHE A 500 -5.54 -11.29 2.83
C PHE A 500 -5.47 -11.24 4.35
N VAL A 501 -4.33 -10.86 4.92
CA VAL A 501 -4.10 -10.80 6.36
C VAL A 501 -3.60 -9.41 6.71
N LYS A 502 -4.38 -8.66 7.49
CA LYS A 502 -4.02 -7.33 7.97
C LYS A 502 -3.95 -7.35 9.50
N PRO A 503 -2.76 -7.13 10.08
CA PRO A 503 -2.65 -6.90 11.52
C PRO A 503 -3.52 -5.71 11.95
N ASP A 504 -3.99 -5.72 13.18
CA ASP A 504 -4.63 -4.55 13.78
C ASP A 504 -3.60 -3.46 14.14
N GLY A 505 -4.11 -2.32 14.59
CA GLY A 505 -3.31 -1.13 14.90
C GLY A 505 -2.22 -1.31 15.97
N LEU A 506 -2.21 -2.41 16.71
CA LEU A 506 -1.12 -2.74 17.65
C LEU A 506 0.08 -3.36 16.93
N LEU A 507 -0.13 -4.08 15.83
CA LEU A 507 0.86 -4.97 15.22
C LEU A 507 1.24 -4.62 13.79
N ASP A 508 0.56 -3.70 13.14
CA ASP A 508 0.76 -3.40 11.72
C ASP A 508 2.09 -2.71 11.40
N GLY A 509 2.82 -2.20 12.38
CA GLY A 509 4.08 -1.50 12.18
C GLY A 509 3.93 0.01 11.90
N HIS A 510 2.70 0.54 11.86
CA HIS A 510 2.46 1.97 11.73
C HIS A 510 3.16 2.73 12.86
N PRO A 511 3.93 3.81 12.58
CA PRO A 511 4.49 4.66 13.62
C PRO A 511 3.45 5.13 14.66
N ALA A 512 3.88 5.48 15.86
CA ALA A 512 3.05 5.91 16.98
C ALA A 512 2.06 4.89 17.57
N SER A 513 1.33 4.10 16.77
CA SER A 513 0.40 3.07 17.23
C SER A 513 1.04 1.69 17.35
N SER A 514 2.03 1.39 16.52
CA SER A 514 2.77 0.13 16.47
C SER A 514 4.28 0.37 16.28
N LYS A 515 5.03 -0.71 16.00
CA LYS A 515 6.48 -0.74 15.78
C LYS A 515 6.84 -1.82 14.76
N LEU A 516 7.99 -1.66 14.09
CA LEU A 516 8.44 -2.63 13.09
C LEU A 516 8.70 -4.03 13.70
N ASP A 517 9.18 -4.09 14.94
CA ASP A 517 9.42 -5.36 15.64
C ASP A 517 8.13 -6.08 16.08
N LEU A 518 7.05 -5.35 16.37
CA LEU A 518 5.71 -5.93 16.59
C LEU A 518 5.16 -6.57 15.32
N LEU A 519 5.33 -5.91 14.17
CA LEU A 519 5.00 -6.50 12.86
C LEU A 519 5.86 -7.74 12.60
N GLU A 520 7.16 -7.68 12.87
CA GLU A 520 8.04 -8.84 12.75
C GLU A 520 7.60 -10.00 13.66
N GLY A 521 7.10 -9.73 14.87
CA GLY A 521 6.55 -10.75 15.76
C GLY A 521 5.36 -11.51 15.15
N MET A 522 4.42 -10.79 14.53
CA MET A 522 3.29 -11.44 13.84
C MET A 522 3.75 -12.20 12.59
N LEU A 523 4.65 -11.61 11.79
CA LEU A 523 5.20 -12.27 10.61
C LEU A 523 5.94 -13.56 10.99
N GLN A 524 6.72 -13.54 12.08
CA GLN A 524 7.41 -14.72 12.59
C GLN A 524 6.41 -15.82 12.96
N LYS A 525 5.32 -15.48 13.65
CA LYS A 525 4.23 -16.43 13.94
C LYS A 525 3.61 -17.04 12.68
N ILE A 526 3.35 -16.23 11.66
CA ILE A 526 2.82 -16.73 10.37
C ILE A 526 3.80 -17.73 9.74
N VAL A 527 5.09 -17.40 9.69
CA VAL A 527 6.12 -18.29 9.14
C VAL A 527 6.22 -19.59 9.96
N ASP A 528 6.26 -19.52 11.29
CA ASP A 528 6.35 -20.69 12.16
C ASP A 528 5.12 -21.61 12.07
N THR A 529 3.93 -21.01 11.90
CA THR A 529 2.68 -21.76 11.70
C THR A 529 2.72 -22.50 10.36
N LEU A 530 3.22 -21.87 9.29
CA LEU A 530 3.41 -22.54 7.99
C LEU A 530 4.51 -23.61 8.02
N ASP A 531 5.62 -23.36 8.73
CA ASP A 531 6.71 -24.33 8.90
C ASP A 531 6.25 -25.60 9.61
N SER A 532 5.26 -25.47 10.50
CA SER A 532 4.60 -26.60 11.16
C SER A 532 3.65 -27.39 10.24
N ASN A 533 3.37 -26.88 9.03
CA ASN A 533 2.47 -27.45 8.03
C ASN A 533 3.16 -27.59 6.66
N PRO A 534 4.13 -28.51 6.51
CA PRO A 534 5.03 -28.55 5.34
C PRO A 534 4.35 -28.85 4.01
N GLU A 535 3.28 -29.65 4.01
CA GLU A 535 2.49 -29.93 2.79
C GLU A 535 1.81 -28.64 2.29
N LEU A 536 1.10 -27.94 3.17
CA LEU A 536 0.49 -26.64 2.87
C LEU A 536 1.55 -25.62 2.42
N LYS A 537 2.68 -25.54 3.14
CA LYS A 537 3.79 -24.64 2.79
C LYS A 537 4.34 -24.92 1.39
N SER A 538 4.35 -26.18 0.94
CA SER A 538 4.87 -26.57 -0.37
C SER A 538 4.08 -25.99 -1.55
N GLU A 539 2.83 -25.59 -1.31
CA GLU A 539 1.90 -25.03 -2.30
C GLU A 539 1.52 -23.57 -2.01
N THR A 540 2.19 -22.92 -1.05
CA THR A 540 1.86 -21.57 -0.59
C THR A 540 2.87 -20.53 -1.07
N ALA A 541 2.39 -19.34 -1.41
CA ALA A 541 3.17 -18.12 -1.56
C ALA A 541 2.66 -17.05 -0.58
N VAL A 542 3.55 -16.53 0.25
CA VAL A 542 3.25 -15.41 1.16
C VAL A 542 3.88 -14.14 0.60
N PHE A 543 3.06 -13.17 0.22
CA PHE A 543 3.47 -11.83 -0.15
C PHE A 543 3.43 -10.96 1.11
N ILE A 544 4.57 -10.40 1.50
CA ILE A 544 4.69 -9.52 2.66
C ILE A 544 5.03 -8.13 2.14
N THR A 545 4.13 -7.17 2.34
CA THR A 545 4.30 -5.80 1.86
C THR A 545 3.77 -4.80 2.88
N PHE A 546 3.89 -3.52 2.54
CA PHE A 546 3.29 -2.41 3.27
C PHE A 546 2.19 -1.80 2.40
N ASP A 547 1.26 -1.08 3.00
CA ASP A 547 0.26 -0.31 2.25
C ASP A 547 0.89 0.90 1.53
N GLU A 548 1.74 1.68 2.23
CA GLU A 548 2.43 2.85 1.71
C GLU A 548 3.72 3.21 2.47
N GLY A 549 4.34 4.31 2.04
CA GLY A 549 5.67 4.75 2.44
C GLY A 549 5.77 5.60 3.71
N GLY A 550 4.68 5.92 4.40
CA GLY A 550 4.60 6.77 5.58
C GLY A 550 4.84 8.25 5.34
N GLY A 551 5.27 8.65 4.13
CA GLY A 551 5.89 9.95 3.87
C GLY A 551 7.39 9.97 4.18
N TYR A 552 8.02 8.81 4.32
CA TYR A 552 9.48 8.67 4.36
C TYR A 552 10.08 8.81 2.96
N TYR A 553 11.31 9.31 2.91
CA TYR A 553 12.09 9.47 1.69
C TYR A 553 12.42 8.11 1.06
N ASP A 554 12.43 8.08 -0.26
CA ASP A 554 12.93 6.96 -1.04
C ASP A 554 13.69 7.50 -2.26
N SER A 555 14.83 6.88 -2.58
CA SER A 555 15.72 7.29 -3.66
C SER A 555 15.36 6.69 -5.03
N GLY A 556 14.38 5.80 -5.09
CA GLY A 556 14.01 5.08 -6.31
C GLY A 556 13.31 5.94 -7.36
N PHE A 557 13.35 5.44 -8.60
CA PHE A 557 12.57 5.98 -9.71
C PHE A 557 11.07 5.82 -9.44
N ILE A 558 10.27 6.83 -9.78
CA ILE A 558 8.80 6.79 -9.70
C ILE A 558 8.21 6.97 -11.10
N GLN A 559 7.24 6.12 -11.45
CA GLN A 559 6.45 6.21 -12.69
C GLN A 559 5.04 6.71 -12.38
N PRO A 560 4.72 7.98 -12.68
CA PRO A 560 3.34 8.45 -12.69
C PRO A 560 2.52 7.77 -13.79
N LEU A 561 1.56 6.93 -13.39
CA LEU A 561 0.65 6.21 -14.26
C LEU A 561 -0.60 7.02 -14.59
N ASP A 562 -1.14 7.71 -13.59
CA ASP A 562 -2.38 8.49 -13.70
C ASP A 562 -2.42 9.62 -12.64
N PHE A 563 -3.61 10.21 -12.43
CA PHE A 563 -3.78 11.29 -11.44
C PHE A 563 -3.38 10.86 -10.03
N PHE A 564 -3.53 9.56 -9.71
CA PHE A 564 -3.36 9.05 -8.36
C PHE A 564 -1.90 8.83 -8.01
N GLY A 565 -1.07 8.41 -8.95
CA GLY A 565 0.32 8.02 -8.66
C GLY A 565 0.97 7.34 -9.85
N ASP A 566 2.04 6.56 -9.68
CA ASP A 566 2.46 5.94 -8.40
C ASP A 566 3.17 6.88 -7.43
N GLY A 567 3.37 6.37 -6.21
CA GLY A 567 4.21 6.94 -5.18
C GLY A 567 5.58 6.25 -5.03
N PRO A 568 6.29 6.50 -3.92
CA PRO A 568 7.61 5.90 -3.66
C PRO A 568 7.58 4.37 -3.57
N ARG A 569 8.77 3.77 -3.62
CA ARG A 569 8.92 2.34 -3.40
C ARG A 569 8.60 1.98 -1.96
N ILE A 570 8.02 0.79 -1.79
CA ILE A 570 7.70 0.17 -0.50
C ILE A 570 8.19 -1.29 -0.52
N PRO A 571 8.48 -1.91 0.64
CA PRO A 571 8.97 -3.27 0.67
C PRO A 571 7.98 -4.29 0.09
N LEU A 572 8.50 -5.25 -0.67
CA LEU A 572 7.81 -6.50 -0.98
C LEU A 572 8.79 -7.67 -0.87
N VAL A 573 8.43 -8.68 -0.08
CA VAL A 573 9.11 -9.97 0.02
C VAL A 573 8.14 -11.08 -0.28
N VAL A 574 8.56 -12.09 -1.05
CA VAL A 574 7.75 -13.28 -1.33
C VAL A 574 8.39 -14.49 -0.66
N VAL A 575 7.70 -15.10 0.29
CA VAL A 575 8.11 -16.32 0.99
C VAL A 575 7.39 -17.52 0.38
N SER A 576 8.15 -18.39 -0.29
CA SER A 576 7.66 -19.59 -0.96
C SER A 576 8.83 -20.54 -1.22
N PRO A 577 8.60 -21.87 -1.30
CA PRO A 577 9.63 -22.79 -1.80
C PRO A 577 10.21 -22.38 -3.16
N TYR A 578 9.38 -21.74 -4.00
CA TYR A 578 9.74 -21.30 -5.35
C TYR A 578 10.40 -19.93 -5.41
N SER A 579 10.51 -19.19 -4.29
CA SER A 579 11.16 -17.87 -4.25
C SER A 579 12.48 -17.89 -3.48
N THR A 580 13.03 -19.07 -3.20
CA THR A 580 14.26 -19.24 -2.41
C THR A 580 15.52 -18.80 -3.15
N GLY A 581 16.56 -18.42 -2.40
CA GLY A 581 17.89 -18.10 -2.94
C GLY A 581 18.36 -16.67 -2.68
N GLY A 582 17.56 -15.85 -1.99
CA GLY A 582 17.93 -14.47 -1.67
C GLY A 582 17.94 -13.55 -2.90
N HIS A 583 17.04 -13.77 -3.86
CA HIS A 583 17.04 -13.06 -5.13
C HIS A 583 16.46 -11.65 -5.03
N VAL A 584 16.91 -10.73 -5.88
CA VAL A 584 16.35 -9.38 -6.01
C VAL A 584 15.74 -9.19 -7.39
N VAL A 585 14.47 -8.80 -7.44
CA VAL A 585 13.73 -8.49 -8.67
C VAL A 585 13.59 -6.98 -8.83
N HIS A 586 13.91 -6.49 -10.04
CA HIS A 586 13.93 -5.07 -10.38
C HIS A 586 12.73 -4.62 -11.22
N SER A 587 11.86 -5.55 -11.62
CA SER A 587 10.67 -5.22 -12.40
C SER A 587 9.79 -4.23 -11.65
N TYR A 588 9.28 -3.23 -12.38
CA TYR A 588 8.40 -2.22 -11.82
C TYR A 588 7.03 -2.83 -11.50
N ASN A 589 6.63 -2.79 -10.24
CA ASN A 589 5.40 -3.39 -9.72
C ASN A 589 4.70 -2.44 -8.75
N ASP A 590 3.40 -2.61 -8.54
CA ASP A 590 2.62 -1.93 -7.49
C ASP A 590 1.58 -2.91 -6.91
N HIS A 591 0.64 -2.45 -6.08
CA HIS A 591 -0.41 -3.29 -5.54
C HIS A 591 -1.26 -4.04 -6.57
N ALA A 592 -1.46 -3.49 -7.78
CA ALA A 592 -2.16 -4.19 -8.83
C ALA A 592 -1.36 -5.39 -9.36
N SER A 593 -0.05 -5.46 -9.14
CA SER A 593 0.75 -6.65 -9.44
C SER A 593 0.32 -7.88 -8.64
N ILE A 594 -0.17 -7.71 -7.41
CA ILE A 594 -0.74 -8.81 -6.60
C ILE A 594 -2.04 -9.31 -7.23
N LEU A 595 -2.90 -8.40 -7.70
CA LEU A 595 -4.11 -8.75 -8.44
C LEU A 595 -3.78 -9.54 -9.70
N LYS A 596 -2.83 -9.05 -10.51
CA LYS A 596 -2.37 -9.73 -11.72
C LYS A 596 -1.80 -11.12 -11.44
N PHE A 597 -1.08 -11.31 -10.32
CA PHE A 597 -0.62 -12.64 -9.91
C PHE A 597 -1.80 -13.58 -9.67
N ILE A 598 -2.79 -13.16 -8.88
CA ILE A 598 -3.99 -13.93 -8.57
C ILE A 598 -4.78 -14.22 -9.85
N GLU A 599 -5.03 -13.21 -10.67
CA GLU A 599 -5.77 -13.35 -11.92
C GLU A 599 -5.12 -14.35 -12.86
N LYS A 600 -3.81 -14.24 -13.05
CA LYS A 600 -3.05 -15.13 -13.93
C LYS A 600 -2.97 -16.54 -13.37
N ASN A 601 -2.79 -16.69 -12.06
CA ASN A 601 -2.68 -18.01 -11.44
C ASN A 601 -4.01 -18.78 -11.51
N TRP A 602 -5.16 -18.12 -11.32
CA TRP A 602 -6.48 -18.77 -11.33
C TRP A 602 -7.31 -18.56 -12.62
N GLY A 603 -6.76 -17.89 -13.63
CA GLY A 603 -7.45 -17.64 -14.90
C GLY A 603 -8.65 -16.70 -14.77
N LEU A 604 -8.53 -15.67 -13.94
CA LEU A 604 -9.50 -14.58 -13.82
C LEU A 604 -9.30 -13.56 -14.96
N GLN A 605 -10.17 -12.56 -15.00
CA GLN A 605 -10.02 -11.40 -15.88
C GLN A 605 -9.74 -10.17 -15.02
N PRO A 606 -9.12 -9.12 -15.59
CA PRO A 606 -9.01 -7.81 -14.95
C PRO A 606 -10.35 -7.35 -14.39
N LEU A 607 -10.30 -6.68 -13.23
CA LEU A 607 -11.49 -6.40 -12.43
C LEU A 607 -12.45 -5.42 -13.11
N THR A 608 -11.92 -4.37 -13.73
CA THR A 608 -12.70 -3.40 -14.51
C THR A 608 -11.95 -2.99 -15.78
N GLY A 609 -12.55 -2.15 -16.62
CA GLY A 609 -11.84 -1.55 -17.76
C GLY A 609 -10.91 -0.39 -17.40
N ARG A 610 -10.94 0.08 -16.14
CA ARG A 610 -10.17 1.23 -15.65
C ARG A 610 -9.00 0.82 -14.76
N SER A 611 -9.09 -0.36 -14.15
CA SER A 611 -8.12 -0.88 -13.20
C SER A 611 -6.76 -1.15 -13.84
N ARG A 612 -5.70 -0.97 -13.06
CA ARG A 612 -4.29 -1.05 -13.47
C ARG A 612 -3.80 -2.46 -13.71
N ASP A 613 -4.55 -3.46 -13.28
CA ASP A 613 -4.38 -4.87 -13.66
C ASP A 613 -4.45 -5.09 -15.19
N ASN A 614 -5.04 -4.16 -15.95
CA ASN A 614 -5.02 -4.13 -17.41
C ASN A 614 -3.67 -3.71 -18.03
N LEU A 615 -2.77 -3.09 -17.27
CA LEU A 615 -1.51 -2.57 -17.80
C LEU A 615 -0.57 -3.70 -18.23
N PRO A 616 0.25 -3.50 -19.27
CA PRO A 616 1.19 -4.52 -19.72
C PRO A 616 2.30 -4.74 -18.68
N ASN A 617 2.90 -5.93 -18.69
CA ASN A 617 4.12 -6.19 -17.92
C ASN A 617 5.27 -5.28 -18.41
N PRO A 618 6.15 -4.80 -17.51
CA PRO A 618 7.25 -3.93 -17.84
C PRO A 618 8.30 -4.66 -18.68
N ARG A 619 8.94 -3.91 -19.55
CA ARG A 619 10.09 -4.35 -20.35
C ARG A 619 11.30 -3.54 -19.92
N ALA A 620 12.15 -4.16 -19.12
CA ALA A 620 13.41 -3.59 -18.67
C ALA A 620 14.38 -3.35 -19.84
N GLY A 621 15.19 -2.30 -19.72
CA GLY A 621 16.40 -2.13 -20.52
C GLY A 621 17.58 -2.89 -19.93
N GLY A 622 18.57 -3.25 -20.76
CA GLY A 622 19.82 -3.83 -20.25
C GLY A 622 20.75 -2.81 -19.59
N ASP A 623 20.50 -1.53 -19.82
CA ASP A 623 21.16 -0.35 -19.26
C ASP A 623 20.54 0.10 -17.94
N ASN A 624 19.21 0.06 -17.84
CA ASN A 624 18.47 0.43 -16.64
C ASN A 624 17.30 -0.56 -16.43
N PRO A 625 17.39 -1.46 -15.42
CA PRO A 625 16.35 -2.44 -15.16
C PRO A 625 15.15 -1.87 -14.37
N TYR A 626 15.29 -0.67 -13.78
CA TYR A 626 14.30 -0.06 -12.91
C TYR A 626 13.24 0.76 -13.67
N VAL A 627 13.59 1.27 -14.85
CA VAL A 627 12.71 2.13 -15.67
C VAL A 627 12.11 1.31 -16.82
N PRO A 628 10.78 1.11 -16.86
CA PRO A 628 10.14 0.40 -17.97
C PRO A 628 10.27 1.15 -19.30
N ARG A 629 10.73 0.46 -20.35
CA ARG A 629 10.80 1.05 -21.71
C ARG A 629 9.43 1.18 -22.39
N ASN A 630 8.42 0.54 -21.84
CA ASN A 630 7.05 0.51 -22.33
C ASN A 630 6.06 1.11 -21.32
N SER A 631 6.50 2.07 -20.51
CA SER A 631 5.62 2.85 -19.63
C SER A 631 4.39 3.37 -20.38
N PRO A 632 3.21 3.43 -19.73
CA PRO A 632 2.90 2.91 -18.40
C PRO A 632 2.86 1.36 -18.37
N ALA A 633 3.50 0.75 -17.36
CA ALA A 633 3.56 -0.70 -17.21
C ALA A 633 3.72 -1.13 -15.74
N ILE A 634 3.06 -2.24 -15.37
CA ILE A 634 3.08 -2.85 -14.03
C ILE A 634 3.23 -4.37 -14.19
N GLY A 635 4.14 -4.99 -13.45
CA GLY A 635 4.42 -6.43 -13.54
C GLY A 635 3.35 -7.31 -12.90
N ASP A 636 3.51 -8.63 -13.06
CA ASP A 636 2.60 -9.65 -12.56
C ASP A 636 3.22 -10.53 -11.45
N LEU A 637 4.41 -10.16 -10.95
CA LEU A 637 5.19 -10.85 -9.91
C LEU A 637 5.64 -12.28 -10.24
N PHE A 638 5.42 -12.80 -11.46
CA PHE A 638 5.84 -14.17 -11.80
C PHE A 638 7.36 -14.33 -11.85
N ASP A 639 8.09 -13.24 -12.05
CA ASP A 639 9.56 -13.20 -12.02
C ASP A 639 10.15 -13.26 -10.60
N MET A 640 9.31 -13.20 -9.56
CA MET A 640 9.73 -13.47 -8.18
C MET A 640 9.86 -14.97 -7.85
N PHE A 641 9.58 -15.85 -8.82
CA PHE A 641 9.53 -17.29 -8.62
C PHE A 641 10.33 -18.06 -9.67
N ASP A 642 10.95 -19.16 -9.23
CA ASP A 642 11.51 -20.21 -10.07
C ASP A 642 10.68 -21.49 -9.92
N PHE A 643 9.61 -21.61 -10.72
CA PHE A 643 8.76 -22.80 -10.74
C PHE A 643 9.42 -24.04 -11.39
N SER A 644 10.64 -23.92 -11.90
CA SER A 644 11.39 -25.07 -12.43
C SER A 644 12.05 -25.88 -11.32
N ARG A 645 12.31 -25.26 -10.15
CA ARG A 645 12.76 -25.96 -8.96
C ARG A 645 11.62 -26.82 -8.44
N LYS A 646 11.88 -28.11 -8.19
CA LYS A 646 10.96 -28.91 -7.38
C LYS A 646 10.93 -28.29 -5.99
N ALA A 647 9.76 -28.21 -5.35
CA ALA A 647 9.69 -27.87 -3.93
C ALA A 647 10.67 -28.81 -3.19
N ASP A 648 11.77 -28.26 -2.67
CA ASP A 648 12.75 -29.02 -1.91
C ASP A 648 12.06 -29.41 -0.61
N ASN A 649 11.45 -30.59 -0.61
CA ASN A 649 10.94 -31.22 0.59
C ASN A 649 12.16 -31.47 1.49
N GLY A 650 12.39 -30.56 2.44
CA GLY A 650 13.49 -30.54 3.41
C GLY A 650 13.52 -31.73 4.35
N GLY A 651 13.37 -32.94 3.84
CA GLY A 651 13.62 -34.20 4.52
C GLY A 651 15.11 -34.37 4.76
N HIS A 652 15.65 -33.65 5.75
CA HIS A 652 16.80 -34.12 6.50
C HIS A 652 16.40 -35.44 7.19
N LYS A 653 16.56 -36.55 6.48
CA LYS A 653 16.76 -37.85 7.12
C LYS A 653 18.06 -37.76 7.92
N ARG A 654 17.95 -37.45 9.21
CA ARG A 654 19.03 -37.68 10.17
C ARG A 654 19.22 -39.20 10.25
N GLY A 655 20.32 -39.67 9.66
CA GLY A 655 20.93 -40.95 9.99
C GLY A 655 21.80 -40.83 11.23
#